data_AF-A0A9R0YN66-F1
#
_entry.id   AF-A0A9R0YN66-F1
#
_cell.length_a   1.000
_cell.length_b   1.000
_cell.length_c   1.000
_cell.angle_alpha   90.00
_cell.angle_beta   90.00
_cell.angle_gamma   90.00
#
_symmetry.space_group_name_H-M   'P 1'
#
loop_
_entity.id
_entity.type
_entity.pdbx_description
1 polymer ?
#
loop_
_entity_poly.entity_id
_entity_poly.type
_entity_poly.pdbx_seq_one_letter_code
_entity_poly.pdbx_strand_id
1 'polypeptide(L)'
;MGRSGHACSVLGSLLLLLLLLGPAAAQKGSTWKTLSGDAPAVIAKGGFSGLFPDSSDPAYSFAVSNQDSAQWCDVRLTKDGVGICLPDIKMDNCTTISDLFPKGKKTYRVNGVSTTGWFSVDYNSIDLTNVTLLRAILSRTNRFDGSFTLVQVEVALSQYKAPAWLNVQHDSFYSQFNLSMRSYILSMSKQYTVDYISSPEVSFLKSLVGRVGRKTKLVFRFLDEGLVEPSTNQTYGSMLKNLSSVKTFASGILVPKHYIWPVTADNYLQPSTSVVDDAHKAGLEIYAADFANDFALSYNYSYDPLAEYLRFIDNGAFCVDGLLTDFPITPLEAIGCFSNLNNTKADHGAPLVISHNGASGDYPDCTDLAYQKAVVDGADVIDCDVQVTKDGIPICMSSIDLMDVTTVASSQFASQAGVISDIKAVAGVYTFNLTWEDIANNLKPMISNPFGQIGLSRNPRNRNAGKFMRLSDFLAFAKGKDLSGIMITVEHASFMAEKLGFGVVDAVIKAVDDSGYSKQSAQKVMIQSTNSSTLVKFKQLAKYNLVYKIDEVVKDAAPSSLADMKKFADAASVSIKSVYPESSNFLINQTNPLVKSLQSAGLPVYVYLLRNEFFSQPYDFFSDATSQINALVHKGGEGGGVDGLITDFPGTAHRYKLNSCRNMGDKTPYYMLPPQRGGLVGVIQDKAALPPAMAPEPVLTVSDVAEPPLPPEQEQEPSLVFDFQPRHPEDALAAFSVLSRSKIPGS
;
A
#
# COMPACT_ATOMS: atom_id res chain seq x y z
N MET A 1 48.86 -58.68 35.92
CA MET A 1 50.29 -58.37 36.16
C MET A 1 50.99 -58.26 34.81
N GLY A 2 51.70 -57.13 34.58
CA GLY A 2 52.71 -56.87 33.51
C GLY A 2 52.19 -56.74 32.06
N ARG A 3 52.17 -55.56 31.39
CA ARG A 3 53.26 -54.74 30.78
C ARG A 3 54.12 -55.50 29.75
N SER A 4 54.58 -54.96 28.60
CA SER A 4 54.38 -53.69 27.86
C SER A 4 55.27 -53.69 26.59
N GLY A 5 55.00 -52.79 25.62
CA GLY A 5 56.00 -52.15 24.72
C GLY A 5 55.88 -52.57 23.24
N HIS A 6 55.25 -51.77 22.34
CA HIS A 6 55.72 -50.56 21.62
C HIS A 6 56.74 -50.81 20.50
N ALA A 7 56.26 -50.66 19.26
CA ALA A 7 57.01 -50.28 18.06
C ALA A 7 56.03 -49.57 17.11
N CYS A 8 56.43 -48.48 16.45
CA CYS A 8 56.62 -48.55 15.01
C CYS A 8 57.23 -47.29 14.39
N SER A 9 57.98 -47.59 13.33
CA SER A 9 58.89 -46.77 12.56
C SER A 9 58.24 -46.24 11.28
N VAL A 10 58.93 -45.27 10.71
CA VAL A 10 58.67 -44.46 9.52
C VAL A 10 58.96 -45.21 8.20
N LEU A 11 58.36 -44.69 7.12
CA LEU A 11 58.74 -44.69 5.68
C LEU A 11 58.24 -45.81 4.75
N GLY A 12 57.49 -45.39 3.72
CA GLY A 12 57.17 -46.16 2.52
C GLY A 12 56.29 -45.37 1.53
N SER A 13 56.91 -44.88 0.46
CA SER A 13 56.31 -44.12 -0.64
C SER A 13 55.44 -44.96 -1.60
N LEU A 14 54.64 -44.26 -2.41
CA LEU A 14 54.13 -44.65 -3.74
C LEU A 14 52.88 -45.57 -3.82
N LEU A 15 51.68 -44.98 -3.76
CA LEU A 15 50.51 -45.25 -4.62
C LEU A 15 49.31 -44.46 -4.06
N LEU A 16 48.83 -43.42 -4.76
CA LEU A 16 47.41 -43.03 -4.89
C LEU A 16 47.35 -41.72 -5.72
N LEU A 17 47.55 -41.86 -7.03
CA LEU A 17 47.17 -40.86 -8.03
C LEU A 17 45.91 -41.39 -8.69
N LEU A 18 44.75 -41.13 -8.08
CA LEU A 18 43.38 -41.20 -8.63
C LEU A 18 42.40 -41.03 -7.45
N LEU A 19 41.43 -40.11 -7.58
CA LEU A 19 40.34 -39.76 -6.64
C LEU A 19 40.59 -38.59 -5.67
N LEU A 20 40.85 -37.38 -6.18
CA LEU A 20 40.39 -36.13 -5.55
C LEU A 20 40.05 -35.08 -6.62
N LEU A 21 39.22 -35.46 -7.60
CA LEU A 21 38.31 -34.49 -8.23
C LEU A 21 37.03 -34.55 -7.41
N GLY A 22 36.99 -33.82 -6.30
CA GLY A 22 35.71 -33.46 -5.69
C GLY A 22 34.88 -32.74 -6.75
N PRO A 23 33.55 -32.92 -6.80
CA PRO A 23 32.74 -32.11 -7.68
C PRO A 23 33.04 -30.67 -7.32
N ALA A 24 33.58 -29.90 -8.28
CA ALA A 24 33.47 -28.46 -8.23
C ALA A 24 31.98 -28.21 -8.03
N ALA A 25 31.59 -27.87 -6.80
CA ALA A 25 30.25 -27.37 -6.54
C ALA A 25 30.10 -26.24 -7.53
N ALA A 26 29.24 -26.44 -8.53
CA ALA A 26 28.85 -25.36 -9.42
C ALA A 26 28.50 -24.20 -8.49
N GLN A 27 29.28 -23.14 -8.54
CA GLN A 27 28.93 -21.86 -7.94
C GLN A 27 27.52 -21.61 -8.47
N LYS A 28 26.50 -21.78 -7.61
CA LYS A 28 25.17 -21.27 -7.93
C LYS A 28 25.44 -19.80 -8.21
N GLY A 29 25.31 -19.40 -9.48
CA GLY A 29 25.45 -18.00 -9.86
C GLY A 29 24.61 -17.17 -8.90
N SER A 30 25.13 -16.02 -8.50
CA SER A 30 24.38 -15.11 -7.64
C SER A 30 22.96 -14.92 -8.18
N THR A 31 21.97 -15.00 -7.29
CA THR A 31 20.56 -14.80 -7.62
C THR A 31 20.21 -13.33 -7.84
N TRP A 32 21.02 -12.41 -7.29
CA TRP A 32 20.75 -10.98 -7.30
C TRP A 32 21.71 -10.26 -8.25
N LYS A 33 21.17 -9.33 -9.04
CA LYS A 33 21.97 -8.50 -9.96
C LYS A 33 22.61 -7.29 -9.27
N THR A 34 22.82 -7.36 -7.96
CA THR A 34 23.57 -6.35 -7.18
C THR A 34 25.06 -6.46 -7.52
N LEU A 35 25.86 -5.46 -7.15
CA LEU A 35 27.29 -5.47 -7.40
C LEU A 35 27.99 -6.62 -6.67
N SER A 36 27.60 -6.92 -5.43
CA SER A 36 28.17 -8.02 -4.65
C SER A 36 27.55 -9.38 -4.98
N GLY A 37 26.35 -9.37 -5.57
CA GLY A 37 25.52 -10.55 -5.74
C GLY A 37 24.74 -10.98 -4.50
N ASP A 38 24.79 -10.20 -3.42
CA ASP A 38 23.96 -10.40 -2.22
C ASP A 38 22.57 -9.76 -2.39
N ALA A 39 21.64 -10.09 -1.49
CA ALA A 39 20.36 -9.41 -1.45
C ALA A 39 20.53 -7.89 -1.19
N PRO A 40 19.70 -7.03 -1.80
CA PRO A 40 19.73 -5.60 -1.55
C PRO A 40 19.58 -5.27 -0.06
N ALA A 41 20.33 -4.29 0.44
CA ALA A 41 20.18 -3.82 1.81
C ALA A 41 18.90 -3.00 1.99
N VAL A 42 18.22 -3.15 3.12
CA VAL A 42 17.14 -2.22 3.54
C VAL A 42 17.72 -1.19 4.49
N ILE A 43 17.45 0.09 4.24
CA ILE A 43 17.90 1.19 5.09
C ILE A 43 16.66 1.95 5.59
N ALA A 44 16.46 1.93 6.91
CA ALA A 44 15.35 2.57 7.60
C ALA A 44 15.68 4.03 7.90
N LYS A 45 15.11 4.96 7.12
CA LYS A 45 15.38 6.40 7.19
C LYS A 45 14.84 6.99 8.49
N GLY A 46 15.72 7.25 9.46
CA GLY A 46 15.32 7.69 10.79
C GLY A 46 14.56 6.60 11.56
N GLY A 47 14.81 5.32 11.25
CA GLY A 47 13.99 4.19 11.70
C GLY A 47 12.71 4.06 10.89
N PHE A 48 11.58 3.76 11.54
CA PHE A 48 10.25 3.68 10.93
C PHE A 48 9.55 5.06 10.89
N SER A 49 10.18 6.02 10.22
CA SER A 49 9.70 7.42 10.14
C SER A 49 8.41 7.60 9.33
N GLY A 50 7.99 6.57 8.59
CA GLY A 50 6.66 6.47 7.96
C GLY A 50 5.50 6.51 8.96
N LEU A 51 5.77 6.12 10.20
CA LEU A 51 4.76 5.95 11.25
C LEU A 51 5.00 6.86 12.45
N PHE A 52 6.25 7.01 12.88
CA PHE A 52 6.64 7.79 14.04
C PHE A 52 7.42 9.05 13.63
N PRO A 53 7.55 10.06 14.51
CA PRO A 53 8.52 11.13 14.31
C PRO A 53 9.91 10.54 14.04
N ASP A 54 10.56 11.04 12.99
CA ASP A 54 11.86 10.57 12.52
C ASP A 54 12.89 10.57 13.66
N SER A 55 13.70 9.50 13.73
CA SER A 55 14.77 9.34 14.70
C SER A 55 14.30 9.31 16.16
N SER A 56 13.02 9.01 16.42
CA SER A 56 12.51 8.73 17.75
C SER A 56 12.85 7.30 18.20
N ASP A 57 12.83 7.05 19.51
CA ASP A 57 13.07 5.72 20.07
C ASP A 57 12.10 4.64 19.53
N PRO A 58 10.77 4.89 19.40
CA PRO A 58 9.88 3.94 18.73
C PRO A 58 10.21 3.73 17.26
N ALA A 59 10.63 4.76 16.52
CA ALA A 59 11.02 4.62 15.12
C ALA A 59 12.18 3.63 14.96
N TYR A 60 13.25 3.79 15.75
CA TYR A 60 14.39 2.87 15.73
C TYR A 60 14.02 1.48 16.26
N SER A 61 13.28 1.40 17.37
CA SER A 61 12.89 0.12 17.98
C SER A 61 12.01 -0.73 17.06
N PHE A 62 11.04 -0.12 16.38
CA PHE A 62 10.21 -0.81 15.40
C PHE A 62 11.01 -1.28 14.18
N ALA A 63 11.95 -0.47 13.68
CA ALA A 63 12.78 -0.87 12.54
C ALA A 63 13.71 -2.06 12.88
N VAL A 64 14.32 -2.06 14.08
CA VAL A 64 15.26 -3.10 14.54
C VAL A 64 14.58 -4.43 14.85
N SER A 65 13.32 -4.41 15.27
CA SER A 65 12.55 -5.64 15.51
C SER A 65 12.48 -6.56 14.29
N ASN A 66 12.80 -6.04 13.10
CA ASN A 66 12.86 -6.77 11.84
C ASN A 66 14.26 -7.29 11.45
N GLN A 67 15.28 -7.12 12.30
CA GLN A 67 16.68 -7.59 12.26
C GLN A 67 17.52 -7.42 10.97
N ASP A 68 16.95 -6.96 9.86
CA ASP A 68 17.61 -6.94 8.54
C ASP A 68 17.75 -5.52 7.94
N SER A 69 17.45 -4.47 8.70
CA SER A 69 17.53 -3.06 8.23
C SER A 69 18.64 -2.25 8.89
N ALA A 70 19.42 -1.54 8.07
CA ALA A 70 20.39 -0.55 8.55
C ALA A 70 19.66 0.69 9.07
N GLN A 71 20.13 1.24 10.19
CA GLN A 71 19.52 2.41 10.84
C GLN A 71 20.17 3.70 10.37
N TRP A 72 19.38 4.55 9.74
CA TRP A 72 19.83 5.84 9.24
C TRP A 72 19.69 6.93 10.31
N CYS A 73 20.75 7.70 10.50
CA CYS A 73 20.77 8.88 11.35
C CYS A 73 21.35 10.08 10.58
N ASP A 74 20.56 11.15 10.43
CA ASP A 74 21.05 12.45 9.99
C ASP A 74 21.77 13.15 11.15
N VAL A 75 23.09 13.18 11.11
CA VAL A 75 23.91 13.65 12.23
C VAL A 75 23.93 15.17 12.29
N ARG A 76 23.54 15.74 13.45
CA ARG A 76 23.68 17.16 13.78
C ARG A 76 24.52 17.31 15.05
N LEU A 77 25.38 18.33 15.10
CA LEU A 77 26.15 18.65 16.31
C LEU A 77 25.47 19.77 17.11
N THR A 78 25.40 19.58 18.43
CA THR A 78 25.05 20.61 19.40
C THR A 78 26.23 21.55 19.64
N LYS A 79 26.01 22.65 20.35
CA LYS A 79 27.04 23.65 20.70
C LYS A 79 28.24 23.07 21.44
N ASP A 80 28.00 22.10 22.32
CA ASP A 80 28.99 21.36 23.11
C ASP A 80 29.58 20.14 22.36
N GLY A 81 29.23 19.96 21.07
CA GLY A 81 29.82 18.94 20.21
C GLY A 81 29.25 17.53 20.36
N VAL A 82 28.09 17.39 21.00
CA VAL A 82 27.33 16.13 21.08
C VAL A 82 26.56 15.93 19.77
N GLY A 83 26.54 14.69 19.27
CA GLY A 83 25.78 14.36 18.06
C GLY A 83 24.38 13.87 18.38
N ILE A 84 23.40 14.42 17.66
CA ILE A 84 21.99 14.01 17.70
C ILE A 84 21.54 13.56 16.31
N CYS A 85 20.56 12.65 16.25
CA CYS A 85 19.91 12.24 15.02
C CYS A 85 18.70 13.15 14.76
N LEU A 86 18.76 13.94 13.69
CA LEU A 86 17.69 14.87 13.34
C LEU A 86 17.65 15.15 11.83
N PRO A 87 16.52 14.91 11.15
CA PRO A 87 16.45 14.94 9.69
C PRO A 87 16.72 16.33 9.10
N ASP A 88 16.29 17.40 9.78
CA ASP A 88 16.42 18.77 9.30
C ASP A 88 17.48 19.56 10.08
N ILE A 89 18.14 20.50 9.39
CA ILE A 89 19.06 21.45 10.04
C ILE A 89 18.30 22.51 10.85
N LYS A 90 17.09 22.87 10.39
CA LYS A 90 16.14 23.70 11.11
C LYS A 90 15.35 22.82 12.05
N MET A 91 15.69 22.90 13.33
CA MET A 91 15.05 22.08 14.37
C MET A 91 13.53 22.31 14.45
N ASP A 92 13.05 23.51 14.13
CA ASP A 92 11.62 23.87 14.16
C ASP A 92 10.78 23.16 13.09
N ASN A 93 11.40 22.52 12.10
CA ASN A 93 10.68 21.72 11.10
C ASN A 93 10.23 20.34 11.64
N CYS A 94 10.83 19.85 12.73
CA CYS A 94 10.63 18.48 13.21
C CYS A 94 10.68 18.36 14.74
N THR A 95 10.65 19.47 15.48
CA THR A 95 10.71 19.50 16.95
C THR A 95 9.90 20.65 17.54
N THR A 96 9.62 20.57 18.84
CA THR A 96 8.96 21.62 19.65
C THR A 96 9.89 22.78 20.07
N ILE A 97 11.08 22.90 19.47
CA ILE A 97 12.10 23.88 19.87
C ILE A 97 11.58 25.33 19.84
N SER A 98 10.70 25.68 18.90
CA SER A 98 10.16 27.03 18.76
C SER A 98 9.26 27.42 19.92
N ASP A 99 8.57 26.46 20.51
CA ASP A 99 7.64 26.68 21.62
C ASP A 99 8.42 26.85 22.93
N LEU A 100 9.50 26.09 23.11
CA LEU A 100 10.36 26.14 24.28
C LEU A 100 11.30 27.34 24.26
N PHE A 101 11.76 27.75 23.07
CA PHE A 101 12.69 28.87 22.89
C PHE A 101 12.18 29.88 21.86
N PRO A 102 11.07 30.59 22.11
CA PRO A 102 10.41 31.45 21.11
C PRO A 102 11.28 32.62 20.63
N LYS A 103 12.32 33.00 21.38
CA LYS A 103 13.30 34.03 21.02
C LYS A 103 14.60 33.47 20.44
N GLY A 104 14.66 32.15 20.20
CA GLY A 104 15.85 31.42 19.76
C GLY A 104 16.10 31.45 18.25
N LYS A 105 15.16 31.99 17.47
CA LYS A 105 15.28 32.06 16.00
C LYS A 105 16.50 32.89 15.60
N LYS A 106 17.37 32.30 14.78
CA LYS A 106 18.56 32.96 14.23
C LYS A 106 18.65 32.79 12.73
N THR A 107 19.56 33.55 12.12
CA THR A 107 19.86 33.45 10.69
C THR A 107 21.34 33.14 10.51
N TYR A 108 21.64 32.08 9.78
CA TYR A 108 23.01 31.67 9.43
C TYR A 108 23.16 31.40 7.94
N ARG A 109 24.41 31.29 7.49
CA ARG A 109 24.74 30.85 6.14
C ARG A 109 24.93 29.34 6.14
N VAL A 110 23.95 28.60 5.63
CA VAL A 110 24.02 27.15 5.45
C VAL A 110 24.38 26.89 4.00
N ASN A 111 25.60 26.40 3.74
CA ASN A 111 26.16 26.23 2.39
C ASN A 111 26.00 27.51 1.51
N GLY A 112 26.22 28.68 2.10
CA GLY A 112 26.11 29.99 1.43
C GLY A 112 24.68 30.57 1.36
N VAL A 113 23.64 29.76 1.60
CA VAL A 113 22.24 30.21 1.61
C VAL A 113 21.90 30.80 2.97
N SER A 114 21.23 31.95 2.98
CA SER A 114 20.73 32.56 4.21
C SER A 114 19.52 31.78 4.72
N THR A 115 19.68 31.09 5.84
CA THR A 115 18.65 30.22 6.42
C THR A 115 18.28 30.72 7.80
N THR A 116 16.98 30.93 8.03
CA THR A 116 16.44 31.39 9.31
C THR A 116 15.65 30.28 9.99
N GLY A 117 15.93 30.00 11.26
CA GLY A 117 15.30 28.93 12.03
C GLY A 117 15.98 28.74 13.38
N TRP A 118 15.77 27.57 13.99
CA TRP A 118 16.45 27.14 15.21
C TRP A 118 17.51 26.10 14.86
N PHE A 119 18.73 26.26 15.35
CA PHE A 119 19.86 25.40 14.97
C PHE A 119 20.46 24.73 16.19
N SER A 120 20.82 23.45 16.06
CA SER A 120 21.39 22.66 17.17
C SER A 120 22.67 23.28 17.75
N VAL A 121 23.45 23.99 16.94
CA VAL A 121 24.70 24.69 17.35
C VAL A 121 24.48 25.86 18.31
N ASP A 122 23.24 26.29 18.52
CA ASP A 122 22.90 27.36 19.46
C ASP A 122 22.69 26.87 20.90
N TYR A 123 22.56 25.55 21.09
CA TYR A 123 22.14 24.91 22.34
C TYR A 123 23.14 23.85 22.76
N ASN A 124 23.42 23.76 24.07
CA ASN A 124 24.14 22.59 24.58
C ASN A 124 23.19 21.38 24.61
N SER A 125 23.72 20.17 24.58
CA SER A 125 22.93 18.93 24.65
C SER A 125 21.94 18.90 25.81
N ILE A 126 22.34 19.40 26.99
CA ILE A 126 21.48 19.47 28.18
C ILE A 126 20.27 20.40 28.00
N ASP A 127 20.41 21.48 27.22
CA ASP A 127 19.34 22.45 26.97
C ASP A 127 18.23 21.82 26.11
N LEU A 128 18.57 20.78 25.34
CA LEU A 128 17.66 20.09 24.42
C LEU A 128 16.89 18.93 25.06
N THR A 129 17.11 18.64 26.35
CA THR A 129 16.51 17.47 27.03
C THR A 129 14.97 17.49 27.00
N ASN A 130 14.36 18.67 27.04
CA ASN A 130 12.90 18.84 27.01
C ASN A 130 12.33 19.04 25.60
N VAL A 131 13.18 19.09 24.57
CA VAL A 131 12.76 19.24 23.18
C VAL A 131 12.26 17.90 22.68
N THR A 132 11.05 17.90 22.16
CA THR A 132 10.37 16.70 21.65
C THR A 132 10.20 16.75 20.14
N LEU A 133 10.16 15.58 19.53
CA LEU A 133 10.05 15.37 18.09
C LEU A 133 8.61 15.57 17.62
N LEU A 134 8.47 16.08 16.39
CA LEU A 134 7.23 16.26 15.66
C LEU A 134 7.33 15.56 14.30
N ARG A 135 6.20 15.14 13.73
CA ARG A 135 6.14 14.71 12.34
C ARG A 135 6.63 15.84 11.42
N ALA A 136 7.55 15.52 10.51
CA ALA A 136 7.99 16.46 9.49
C ALA A 136 7.01 16.53 8.30
N ILE A 137 6.22 15.47 8.10
CA ILE A 137 5.29 15.34 6.98
C ILE A 137 3.86 15.44 7.52
N LEU A 138 3.17 16.53 7.17
CA LEU A 138 1.86 16.87 7.74
C LEU A 138 0.72 15.91 7.34
N SER A 139 0.90 15.15 6.26
CA SER A 139 -0.07 14.12 5.85
C SER A 139 -0.02 12.86 6.72
N ARG A 140 1.05 12.64 7.48
CA ARG A 140 1.16 11.51 8.44
C ARG A 140 0.47 11.87 9.75
N THR A 141 0.14 10.89 10.59
CA THR A 141 -0.56 11.13 11.87
C THR A 141 0.25 12.00 12.85
N ASN A 142 -0.39 12.96 13.55
CA ASN A 142 0.21 13.74 14.64
C ASN A 142 0.04 13.08 16.01
N ARG A 143 -0.55 11.89 16.10
CA ARG A 143 -0.84 11.29 17.42
C ARG A 143 0.42 10.95 18.24
N PHE A 144 1.58 11.01 17.60
CA PHE A 144 2.90 10.79 18.21
C PHE A 144 3.68 12.09 18.42
N ASP A 145 3.16 13.23 17.97
CA ASP A 145 3.83 14.52 18.08
C ASP A 145 4.03 14.90 19.54
N GLY A 146 5.21 15.44 19.86
CA GLY A 146 5.52 15.95 21.18
C GLY A 146 5.75 14.88 22.26
N SER A 147 5.71 13.59 21.90
CA SER A 147 5.79 12.47 22.85
C SER A 147 7.21 11.94 23.07
N PHE A 148 8.13 12.14 22.12
CA PHE A 148 9.45 11.50 22.14
C PHE A 148 10.57 12.54 22.12
N THR A 149 11.64 12.30 22.87
CA THR A 149 12.82 13.18 22.93
C THR A 149 13.82 12.88 21.81
N LEU A 150 14.78 13.79 21.62
CA LEU A 150 15.87 13.62 20.67
C LEU A 150 16.76 12.42 21.02
N VAL A 151 17.08 11.59 20.03
CA VAL A 151 18.03 10.48 20.17
C VAL A 151 19.45 10.96 19.86
N GLN A 152 20.39 10.69 20.76
CA GLN A 152 21.81 10.93 20.52
C GLN A 152 22.40 9.86 19.60
N VAL A 153 23.38 10.22 18.77
CA VAL A 153 24.05 9.28 17.86
C VAL A 153 24.68 8.11 18.63
N GLU A 154 25.26 8.36 19.80
CA GLU A 154 25.81 7.30 20.65
C GLU A 154 24.75 6.27 21.07
N VAL A 155 23.56 6.74 21.44
CA VAL A 155 22.42 5.87 21.75
C VAL A 155 22.00 5.10 20.51
N ALA A 156 21.91 5.78 19.36
CA ALA A 156 21.57 5.15 18.10
C ALA A 156 22.52 3.99 17.72
N LEU A 157 23.82 4.16 17.98
CA LEU A 157 24.87 3.19 17.67
C LEU A 157 25.02 2.05 18.69
N SER A 158 24.61 2.26 19.94
CA SER A 158 24.86 1.31 21.05
C SER A 158 23.63 0.50 21.45
N GLN A 159 22.44 1.11 21.44
CA GLN A 159 21.20 0.48 21.90
C GLN A 159 20.57 -0.39 20.80
N TYR A 160 20.48 0.14 19.59
CA TYR A 160 19.84 -0.51 18.45
C TYR A 160 20.89 -1.32 17.69
N LYS A 161 21.05 -2.60 18.07
CA LYS A 161 22.06 -3.52 17.52
C LYS A 161 21.79 -3.90 16.05
N ALA A 162 21.91 -2.94 15.15
CA ALA A 162 21.68 -3.06 13.72
C ALA A 162 22.81 -2.35 12.96
N PRO A 163 23.00 -2.63 11.65
CA PRO A 163 23.99 -1.91 10.85
C PRO A 163 23.74 -0.40 10.89
N ALA A 164 24.79 0.39 11.16
CA ALA A 164 24.65 1.82 11.38
C ALA A 164 24.97 2.62 10.11
N TRP A 165 24.07 3.54 9.76
CA TRP A 165 24.22 4.46 8.64
C TRP A 165 24.18 5.92 9.10
N LEU A 166 25.35 6.57 9.11
CA LEU A 166 25.46 7.98 9.48
C LEU A 166 25.47 8.86 8.22
N ASN A 167 24.50 9.77 8.10
CA ASN A 167 24.47 10.76 7.03
C ASN A 167 24.91 12.13 7.55
N VAL A 168 25.89 12.73 6.89
CA VAL A 168 26.45 14.04 7.24
C VAL A 168 26.15 15.03 6.14
N GLN A 169 25.53 16.15 6.51
CA GLN A 169 25.21 17.26 5.61
C GLN A 169 25.61 18.58 6.26
N HIS A 170 25.99 19.53 5.41
CA HIS A 170 26.44 20.87 5.78
C HIS A 170 27.70 20.87 6.65
N ASP A 171 28.73 20.08 6.32
CA ASP A 171 29.99 20.03 7.10
C ASP A 171 30.58 21.43 7.31
N SER A 172 30.60 22.25 6.26
CA SER A 172 31.10 23.63 6.33
C SER A 172 30.33 24.53 7.30
N PHE A 173 29.05 24.28 7.57
CA PHE A 173 28.25 25.04 8.52
C PHE A 173 28.79 24.91 9.96
N TYR A 174 29.15 23.68 10.37
CA TYR A 174 29.64 23.42 11.73
C TYR A 174 30.99 24.08 12.01
N SER A 175 31.82 24.27 10.97
CA SER A 175 33.11 24.97 11.11
C SER A 175 32.97 26.43 11.58
N GLN A 176 31.83 27.07 11.29
CA GLN A 176 31.52 28.45 11.75
C GLN A 176 31.44 28.54 13.28
N PHE A 177 31.26 27.42 13.97
CA PHE A 177 31.09 27.31 15.42
C PHE A 177 32.26 26.59 16.10
N ASN A 178 33.40 26.46 15.42
CA ASN A 178 34.56 25.66 15.87
C ASN A 178 34.23 24.17 16.10
N LEU A 179 33.21 23.64 15.43
CA LEU A 179 32.84 22.23 15.44
C LEU A 179 33.35 21.54 14.16
N SER A 180 33.55 20.23 14.23
CA SER A 180 34.09 19.44 13.11
C SER A 180 33.35 18.11 13.01
N MET A 181 32.48 17.97 11.99
CA MET A 181 31.80 16.70 11.71
C MET A 181 32.79 15.59 11.44
N ARG A 182 33.87 15.88 10.69
CA ARG A 182 34.93 14.90 10.44
C ARG A 182 35.53 14.36 11.74
N SER A 183 35.88 15.25 12.67
CA SER A 183 36.47 14.84 13.96
C SER A 183 35.48 14.02 14.78
N TYR A 184 34.21 14.42 14.78
CA TYR A 184 33.14 13.72 15.46
C TYR A 184 32.94 12.30 14.91
N ILE A 185 32.76 12.16 13.60
CA ILE A 185 32.56 10.86 12.92
C ILE A 185 33.76 9.92 13.13
N LEU A 186 35.00 10.44 13.05
CA LEU A 186 36.19 9.65 13.34
C LEU A 186 36.28 9.23 14.81
N SER A 187 35.75 10.03 15.74
CA SER A 187 35.64 9.65 17.15
C SER A 187 34.62 8.52 17.35
N MET A 188 33.43 8.67 16.77
CA MET A 188 32.38 7.65 16.83
C MET A 188 32.85 6.32 16.21
N SER A 189 33.49 6.38 15.04
CA SER A 189 34.00 5.19 14.34
C SER A 189 35.14 4.46 15.07
N LYS A 190 35.76 5.08 16.09
CA LYS A 190 36.76 4.42 16.96
C LYS A 190 36.11 3.67 18.11
N GLN A 191 34.93 4.10 18.54
CA GLN A 191 34.23 3.58 19.71
C GLN A 191 33.13 2.58 19.32
N TYR A 192 32.51 2.80 18.18
CA TYR A 192 31.35 2.08 17.69
C TYR A 192 31.58 1.53 16.28
N THR A 193 30.82 0.50 15.92
CA THR A 193 30.78 0.02 14.53
C THR A 193 29.90 0.96 13.73
N VAL A 194 30.46 1.53 12.65
CA VAL A 194 29.73 2.35 11.68
C VAL A 194 29.91 1.71 10.32
N ASP A 195 28.84 1.12 9.80
CA ASP A 195 28.83 0.35 8.56
C ASP A 195 28.83 1.27 7.33
N TYR A 196 28.09 2.37 7.41
CA TYR A 196 27.93 3.32 6.31
C TYR A 196 28.10 4.77 6.79
N ILE A 197 28.84 5.55 6.02
CA ILE A 197 28.92 7.00 6.16
C ILE A 197 28.57 7.61 4.81
N SER A 198 27.53 8.42 4.78
CA SER A 198 27.10 9.11 3.56
C SER A 198 27.16 10.62 3.69
N SER A 199 27.36 11.30 2.56
CA SER A 199 27.29 12.75 2.48
C SER A 199 27.10 13.20 1.03
N PRO A 200 26.39 14.30 0.80
CA PRO A 200 26.36 14.96 -0.50
C PRO A 200 27.60 15.85 -0.75
N GLU A 201 28.51 16.00 0.21
CA GLU A 201 29.69 16.87 0.09
C GLU A 201 30.97 16.07 -0.22
N VAL A 202 31.59 16.35 -1.37
CA VAL A 202 32.77 15.61 -1.85
C VAL A 202 33.98 15.86 -0.96
N SER A 203 34.19 17.11 -0.53
CA SER A 203 35.28 17.48 0.38
C SER A 203 35.22 16.69 1.69
N PHE A 204 34.02 16.51 2.26
CA PHE A 204 33.80 15.76 3.48
C PHE A 204 34.18 14.28 3.30
N LEU A 205 33.64 13.61 2.27
CA LEU A 205 33.96 12.19 2.04
C LEU A 205 35.45 11.96 1.75
N LYS A 206 36.07 12.81 0.92
CA LYS A 206 37.52 12.76 0.66
C LYS A 206 38.34 12.89 1.95
N SER A 207 37.84 13.66 2.92
CA SER A 207 38.52 13.85 4.20
C SER A 207 38.54 12.60 5.09
N LEU A 208 37.67 11.61 4.81
CA LEU A 208 37.55 10.34 5.53
C LEU A 208 38.29 9.17 4.87
N VAL A 209 38.68 9.31 3.59
CA VAL A 209 39.39 8.26 2.84
C VAL A 209 40.65 7.83 3.58
N GLY A 210 40.77 6.52 3.84
CA GLY A 210 41.90 5.93 4.57
C GLY A 210 41.93 6.22 6.08
N ARG A 211 40.90 6.85 6.65
CA ARG A 211 40.82 7.20 8.07
C ARG A 211 39.70 6.49 8.84
N VAL A 212 38.74 5.90 8.13
CA VAL A 212 37.69 5.03 8.69
C VAL A 212 38.06 3.56 8.51
N GLY A 213 37.32 2.67 9.19
CA GLY A 213 37.55 1.22 9.08
C GLY A 213 37.40 0.73 7.65
N ARG A 214 38.18 -0.28 7.25
CA ARG A 214 38.12 -0.85 5.88
C ARG A 214 36.76 -1.43 5.49
N LYS A 215 35.94 -1.79 6.48
CA LYS A 215 34.58 -2.30 6.29
C LYS A 215 33.53 -1.19 6.20
N THR A 216 33.86 0.03 6.62
CA THR A 216 32.96 1.19 6.54
C THR A 216 32.87 1.64 5.09
N LYS A 217 31.64 1.66 4.57
CA LYS A 217 31.33 2.10 3.23
C LYS A 217 31.14 3.61 3.20
N LEU A 218 31.86 4.29 2.32
CA LEU A 218 31.68 5.72 2.06
C LEU A 218 30.71 5.86 0.88
N VAL A 219 29.57 6.53 1.09
CA VAL A 219 28.49 6.61 0.10
C VAL A 219 28.26 8.07 -0.31
N PHE A 220 28.46 8.37 -1.59
CA PHE A 220 28.19 9.71 -2.11
C PHE A 220 26.71 9.89 -2.41
N ARG A 221 26.06 10.85 -1.74
CA ARG A 221 24.63 11.11 -1.90
C ARG A 221 24.40 12.15 -2.99
N PHE A 222 23.67 11.77 -4.03
CA PHE A 222 23.17 12.71 -5.03
C PHE A 222 21.92 13.42 -4.51
N LEU A 223 21.81 14.72 -4.78
CA LEU A 223 20.59 15.51 -4.57
C LEU A 223 19.90 15.73 -5.93
N ASP A 224 19.09 16.78 -6.11
CA ASP A 224 18.51 17.09 -7.43
C ASP A 224 19.60 17.39 -8.48
N GLU A 225 19.37 16.96 -9.72
CA GLU A 225 20.37 17.02 -10.82
C GLU A 225 20.89 18.43 -11.09
N GLY A 226 20.04 19.44 -10.91
CA GLY A 226 20.37 20.85 -11.12
C GLY A 226 21.09 21.54 -9.96
N LEU A 227 21.15 20.91 -8.78
CA LEU A 227 21.86 21.46 -7.64
C LEU A 227 23.37 21.32 -7.81
N VAL A 228 24.11 22.29 -7.28
CA VAL A 228 25.57 22.36 -7.35
C VAL A 228 26.17 21.77 -6.09
N GLU A 229 27.12 20.85 -6.25
CA GLU A 229 27.94 20.36 -5.14
C GLU A 229 28.99 21.44 -4.80
N PRO A 230 29.04 21.91 -3.53
CA PRO A 230 29.80 23.12 -3.20
C PRO A 230 31.32 23.05 -3.40
N SER A 231 31.92 21.87 -3.24
CA SER A 231 33.39 21.74 -3.22
C SER A 231 34.01 21.52 -4.61
N THR A 232 33.23 21.00 -5.55
CA THR A 232 33.63 20.76 -6.94
C THR A 232 33.07 21.79 -7.90
N ASN A 233 32.05 22.55 -7.48
CA ASN A 233 31.32 23.50 -8.32
C ASN A 233 30.72 22.85 -9.59
N GLN A 234 30.39 21.57 -9.50
CA GLN A 234 29.70 20.81 -10.54
C GLN A 234 28.28 20.51 -10.08
N THR A 235 27.36 20.35 -11.03
CA THR A 235 26.02 19.87 -10.69
C THR A 235 26.03 18.37 -10.40
N TYR A 236 25.12 17.90 -9.55
CA TYR A 236 24.97 16.46 -9.28
C TYR A 236 24.71 15.67 -10.57
N GLY A 237 23.91 16.21 -11.50
CA GLY A 237 23.67 15.58 -12.80
C GLY A 237 24.93 15.50 -13.69
N SER A 238 25.85 16.45 -13.60
CA SER A 238 27.15 16.39 -14.29
C SER A 238 28.06 15.34 -13.66
N MET A 239 28.09 15.27 -12.33
CA MET A 239 28.90 14.28 -11.60
C MET A 239 28.43 12.84 -11.85
N LEU A 240 27.13 12.63 -12.02
CA LEU A 240 26.54 11.32 -12.32
C LEU A 240 27.08 10.75 -13.65
N LYS A 241 27.45 11.60 -14.60
CA LYS A 241 28.04 11.18 -15.88
C LYS A 241 29.52 10.77 -15.77
N ASN A 242 30.14 10.96 -14.60
CA ASN A 242 31.55 10.66 -14.36
C ASN A 242 31.75 9.88 -13.04
N LEU A 243 31.12 8.70 -12.96
CA LEU A 243 31.18 7.83 -11.79
C LEU A 243 32.59 7.32 -11.47
N SER A 244 33.48 7.25 -12.47
CA SER A 244 34.91 6.97 -12.26
C SER A 244 35.58 7.97 -11.30
N SER A 245 35.19 9.24 -11.34
CA SER A 245 35.71 10.26 -10.41
C SER A 245 35.13 10.08 -9.00
N VAL A 246 33.87 9.63 -8.90
CA VAL A 246 33.21 9.34 -7.60
C VAL A 246 33.89 8.15 -6.92
N LYS A 247 34.25 7.13 -7.70
CA LYS A 247 34.93 5.92 -7.21
C LYS A 247 36.26 6.19 -6.51
N THR A 248 36.91 7.33 -6.75
CA THR A 248 38.18 7.67 -6.08
C THR A 248 38.00 8.00 -4.60
N PHE A 249 36.77 8.26 -4.14
CA PHE A 249 36.50 8.66 -2.75
C PHE A 249 35.28 7.98 -2.10
N ALA A 250 34.46 7.27 -2.88
CA ALA A 250 33.30 6.54 -2.38
C ALA A 250 33.31 5.07 -2.85
N SER A 251 32.73 4.19 -2.04
CA SER A 251 32.47 2.79 -2.38
C SER A 251 31.08 2.57 -2.96
N GLY A 252 30.15 3.52 -2.75
CA GLY A 252 28.82 3.49 -3.36
C GLY A 252 28.24 4.89 -3.55
N ILE A 253 27.05 4.93 -4.16
CA ILE A 253 26.26 6.14 -4.39
C ILE A 253 24.83 5.94 -3.88
N LEU A 254 24.22 7.00 -3.36
CA LEU A 254 22.80 7.03 -2.99
C LEU A 254 22.11 8.05 -3.89
N VAL A 255 21.11 7.62 -4.66
CA VAL A 255 20.43 8.46 -5.64
C VAL A 255 18.92 8.53 -5.37
N PRO A 256 18.26 9.67 -5.60
CA PRO A 256 16.80 9.74 -5.64
C PRO A 256 16.24 8.74 -6.65
N LYS A 257 15.13 8.05 -6.34
CA LYS A 257 14.57 7.01 -7.21
C LYS A 257 14.27 7.47 -8.65
N HIS A 258 14.00 8.75 -8.86
CA HIS A 258 13.75 9.33 -10.19
C HIS A 258 14.98 9.35 -11.11
N TYR A 259 16.20 9.23 -10.58
CA TYR A 259 17.41 9.05 -11.38
C TYR A 259 17.42 7.71 -12.12
N ILE A 260 16.79 6.69 -11.53
CA ILE A 260 16.74 5.32 -12.06
C ILE A 260 15.49 5.18 -12.94
N TRP A 261 14.33 5.57 -12.42
CA TRP A 261 13.06 5.56 -13.13
C TRP A 261 12.46 6.96 -13.17
N PRO A 262 12.76 7.76 -14.22
CA PRO A 262 12.21 9.09 -14.35
C PRO A 262 10.69 9.05 -14.46
N VAL A 263 10.02 10.11 -14.00
CA VAL A 263 8.57 10.29 -14.12
C VAL A 263 8.26 11.48 -15.01
N THR A 264 7.13 11.42 -15.73
CA THR A 264 6.58 12.56 -16.46
C THR A 264 5.96 13.57 -15.48
N ALA A 265 5.67 14.79 -15.95
CA ALA A 265 5.05 15.83 -15.12
C ALA A 265 3.65 15.43 -14.61
N ASP A 266 2.95 14.54 -15.31
CA ASP A 266 1.68 13.94 -14.91
C ASP A 266 1.84 12.64 -14.09
N ASN A 267 3.04 12.37 -13.54
CA ASN A 267 3.36 11.30 -12.59
C ASN A 267 3.28 9.86 -13.15
N TYR A 268 3.72 9.65 -14.40
CA TYR A 268 3.86 8.32 -15.00
C TYR A 268 5.33 7.98 -15.27
N LEU A 269 5.71 6.72 -15.08
CA LEU A 269 7.07 6.23 -15.34
C LEU A 269 7.47 6.41 -16.81
N GLN A 270 8.72 6.80 -17.00
CA GLN A 270 9.46 6.76 -18.26
C GLN A 270 10.38 5.52 -18.27
N PRO A 271 11.01 5.19 -19.42
CA PRO A 271 12.03 4.15 -19.47
C PRO A 271 13.14 4.39 -18.43
N SER A 272 13.64 3.31 -17.82
CA SER A 272 14.76 3.40 -16.86
C SER A 272 16.02 3.93 -17.52
N THR A 273 16.84 4.62 -16.74
CA THR A 273 18.18 5.06 -17.15
C THR A 273 19.21 3.92 -17.00
N SER A 274 20.43 4.13 -17.49
CA SER A 274 21.55 3.19 -17.33
C SER A 274 22.30 3.32 -16.01
N VAL A 275 21.85 4.19 -15.10
CA VAL A 275 22.63 4.60 -13.92
C VAL A 275 23.05 3.44 -13.01
N VAL A 276 22.21 2.40 -12.88
CA VAL A 276 22.53 1.21 -12.09
C VAL A 276 23.69 0.44 -12.71
N ASP A 277 23.56 0.11 -14.00
CA ASP A 277 24.62 -0.59 -14.74
C ASP A 277 25.92 0.22 -14.78
N ASP A 278 25.82 1.54 -14.93
CA ASP A 278 26.99 2.42 -15.00
C ASP A 278 27.70 2.54 -13.64
N ALA A 279 26.95 2.54 -12.53
CA ALA A 279 27.52 2.45 -11.19
C ALA A 279 28.22 1.11 -10.98
N HIS A 280 27.58 0.00 -11.33
CA HIS A 280 28.18 -1.34 -11.20
C HIS A 280 29.43 -1.51 -12.06
N LYS A 281 29.43 -1.02 -13.30
CA LYS A 281 30.63 -0.99 -14.18
C LYS A 281 31.77 -0.16 -13.58
N ALA A 282 31.45 0.92 -12.87
CA ALA A 282 32.42 1.72 -12.13
C ALA A 282 32.86 1.07 -10.80
N GLY A 283 32.29 -0.08 -10.43
CA GLY A 283 32.53 -0.77 -9.18
C GLY A 283 31.95 -0.03 -7.97
N LEU A 284 30.87 0.72 -8.15
CA LEU A 284 30.12 1.41 -7.09
C LEU A 284 28.82 0.67 -6.80
N GLU A 285 28.55 0.42 -5.52
CA GLU A 285 27.21 0.04 -5.08
C GLU A 285 26.26 1.22 -5.30
N ILE A 286 25.01 0.97 -5.68
CA ILE A 286 23.99 1.99 -5.86
C ILE A 286 22.79 1.73 -4.96
N TYR A 287 22.46 2.72 -4.15
CA TYR A 287 21.32 2.74 -3.24
C TYR A 287 20.27 3.69 -3.80
N ALA A 288 19.01 3.29 -3.79
CA ALA A 288 17.90 4.14 -4.21
C ALA A 288 17.17 4.73 -3.01
N ALA A 289 16.86 6.03 -3.07
CA ALA A 289 16.22 6.80 -2.00
C ALA A 289 14.82 7.27 -2.37
N ASP A 290 14.15 7.89 -1.38
CA ASP A 290 12.82 8.52 -1.49
C ASP A 290 11.68 7.52 -1.69
N PHE A 291 11.80 6.35 -1.06
CA PHE A 291 10.70 5.40 -0.92
C PHE A 291 9.84 5.74 0.29
N ALA A 292 8.54 5.78 0.05
CA ALA A 292 7.51 5.92 1.06
C ALA A 292 6.23 5.26 0.54
N ASN A 293 5.40 4.75 1.45
CA ASN A 293 4.15 4.06 1.09
C ASN A 293 2.96 5.04 0.94
N ASP A 294 3.20 6.35 1.05
CA ASP A 294 2.20 7.40 0.99
C ASP A 294 2.28 8.19 -0.34
N PHE A 295 2.26 9.54 -0.34
CA PHE A 295 2.09 10.41 -1.51
C PHE A 295 3.21 10.35 -2.59
N ALA A 296 4.12 9.38 -2.53
CA ALA A 296 5.34 9.32 -3.34
C ALA A 296 5.29 8.37 -4.55
N LEU A 297 4.15 7.76 -4.87
CA LEU A 297 4.03 6.72 -5.89
C LEU A 297 3.60 7.26 -7.26
N SER A 298 4.19 6.72 -8.33
CA SER A 298 3.71 6.91 -9.70
C SER A 298 2.40 6.15 -9.93
N TYR A 299 1.52 6.68 -10.79
CA TYR A 299 0.27 6.00 -11.18
C TYR A 299 0.47 4.63 -11.82
N ASN A 300 1.67 4.34 -12.35
CA ASN A 300 2.01 3.02 -12.89
C ASN A 300 1.99 1.90 -11.86
N TYR A 301 2.10 2.22 -10.57
CA TYR A 301 2.06 1.24 -9.49
C TYR A 301 0.68 1.08 -8.88
N SER A 302 -0.33 1.85 -9.31
CA SER A 302 -1.70 1.71 -8.78
C SER A 302 -1.76 1.78 -7.25
N TYR A 303 -0.97 2.68 -6.65
CA TYR A 303 -0.79 2.84 -5.20
C TYR A 303 -0.24 1.62 -4.45
N ASP A 304 0.39 0.69 -5.15
CA ASP A 304 1.02 -0.51 -4.56
C ASP A 304 2.52 -0.25 -4.28
N PRO A 305 2.91 -0.02 -3.01
CA PRO A 305 4.31 0.26 -2.69
C PRO A 305 5.22 -0.94 -2.96
N LEU A 306 4.75 -2.17 -2.70
CA LEU A 306 5.54 -3.38 -2.92
C LEU A 306 5.89 -3.55 -4.41
N ALA A 307 4.95 -3.24 -5.31
CA ALA A 307 5.21 -3.22 -6.74
C ALA A 307 6.30 -2.20 -7.14
N GLU A 308 6.35 -1.04 -6.47
CA GLU A 308 7.44 -0.08 -6.65
C GLU A 308 8.78 -0.70 -6.24
N TYR A 309 8.91 -1.25 -5.03
CA TYR A 309 10.18 -1.84 -4.59
C TYR A 309 10.66 -2.96 -5.52
N LEU A 310 9.78 -3.88 -5.92
CA LEU A 310 10.11 -4.94 -6.89
C LEU A 310 10.64 -4.38 -8.21
N ARG A 311 10.19 -3.20 -8.64
CA ARG A 311 10.69 -2.54 -9.85
C ARG A 311 12.16 -2.12 -9.75
N PHE A 312 12.73 -1.99 -8.55
CA PHE A 312 14.14 -1.64 -8.34
C PHE A 312 15.03 -2.85 -8.06
N ILE A 313 14.46 -3.98 -7.61
CA ILE A 313 15.24 -5.15 -7.17
C ILE A 313 15.01 -6.42 -8.00
N ASP A 314 13.88 -6.54 -8.69
CA ASP A 314 13.47 -7.75 -9.41
C ASP A 314 12.67 -7.42 -10.69
N ASN A 315 13.23 -6.54 -11.53
CA ASN A 315 12.61 -6.15 -12.81
C ASN A 315 13.13 -6.95 -14.03
N GLY A 316 14.02 -7.93 -13.79
CA GLY A 316 14.66 -8.74 -14.83
C GLY A 316 15.81 -8.07 -15.57
N ALA A 317 16.01 -6.75 -15.48
CA ALA A 317 17.11 -6.01 -16.11
C ALA A 317 18.29 -5.80 -15.14
N PHE A 318 18.05 -5.12 -14.02
CA PHE A 318 19.06 -4.76 -13.02
C PHE A 318 18.52 -4.92 -11.59
N CYS A 319 19.39 -4.74 -10.59
CA CYS A 319 19.03 -4.73 -9.17
C CYS A 319 19.87 -3.67 -8.45
N VAL A 320 19.25 -2.78 -7.69
CA VAL A 320 19.99 -1.85 -6.81
C VAL A 320 20.57 -2.58 -5.60
N ASP A 321 21.68 -2.08 -5.05
CA ASP A 321 22.35 -2.67 -3.89
C ASP A 321 21.66 -2.35 -2.55
N GLY A 322 20.72 -1.41 -2.54
CA GLY A 322 19.82 -1.21 -1.41
C GLY A 322 18.82 -0.08 -1.57
N LEU A 323 17.92 0.01 -0.59
CA LEU A 323 16.72 0.84 -0.61
C LEU A 323 16.62 1.64 0.68
N LEU A 324 16.67 2.97 0.60
CA LEU A 324 16.41 3.88 1.71
C LEU A 324 14.93 4.26 1.74
N THR A 325 14.24 3.88 2.82
CA THR A 325 12.79 4.02 2.95
C THR A 325 12.36 4.52 4.33
N ASP A 326 11.23 5.19 4.36
CA ASP A 326 10.51 5.53 5.59
C ASP A 326 9.72 4.33 6.18
N PHE A 327 9.47 3.28 5.38
CA PHE A 327 8.66 2.10 5.70
C PHE A 327 9.47 0.80 5.50
N PRO A 328 10.31 0.38 6.46
CA PRO A 328 11.25 -0.72 6.26
C PRO A 328 10.61 -2.10 6.08
N ILE A 329 9.34 -2.30 6.46
CA ILE A 329 8.64 -3.58 6.32
C ILE A 329 8.44 -3.96 4.85
N THR A 330 7.93 -3.04 4.02
CA THR A 330 7.59 -3.34 2.64
C THR A 330 8.76 -3.84 1.79
N PRO A 331 9.97 -3.23 1.81
CA PRO A 331 11.10 -3.80 1.09
C PRO A 331 11.61 -5.12 1.69
N LEU A 332 11.45 -5.35 3.00
CA LEU A 332 11.76 -6.65 3.60
C LEU A 332 10.83 -7.75 3.08
N GLU A 333 9.53 -7.47 3.00
CA GLU A 333 8.57 -8.36 2.33
C GLU A 333 8.96 -8.57 0.87
N ALA A 334 9.23 -7.47 0.13
CA ALA A 334 9.61 -7.51 -1.28
C ALA A 334 10.82 -8.44 -1.54
N ILE A 335 11.88 -8.28 -0.76
CA ILE A 335 13.12 -9.07 -0.89
C ILE A 335 12.89 -10.52 -0.44
N GLY A 336 12.31 -10.71 0.76
CA GLY A 336 12.25 -12.00 1.43
C GLY A 336 11.16 -12.95 0.93
N CYS A 337 10.06 -12.41 0.40
CA CYS A 337 8.85 -13.18 0.12
C CYS A 337 8.28 -12.98 -1.29
N PHE A 338 8.60 -11.87 -1.96
CA PHE A 338 7.97 -11.49 -3.23
C PHE A 338 8.95 -11.31 -4.40
N SER A 339 10.23 -11.62 -4.19
CA SER A 339 11.22 -11.64 -5.26
C SER A 339 11.25 -13.01 -5.96
N ASN A 340 11.64 -13.02 -7.23
CA ASN A 340 11.80 -14.21 -8.06
C ASN A 340 10.51 -15.03 -8.27
N LEU A 341 9.33 -14.42 -8.12
CA LEU A 341 8.04 -15.12 -8.24
C LEU A 341 7.82 -15.74 -9.63
N ASN A 342 8.34 -15.11 -10.67
CA ASN A 342 8.27 -15.64 -12.04
C ASN A 342 8.98 -17.00 -12.20
N ASN A 343 9.89 -17.36 -11.29
CA ASN A 343 10.61 -18.63 -11.29
C ASN A 343 9.90 -19.72 -10.46
N THR A 344 8.84 -19.37 -9.74
CA THR A 344 8.08 -20.29 -8.88
C THR A 344 6.72 -20.63 -9.50
N LYS A 345 6.40 -21.92 -9.62
CA LYS A 345 5.06 -22.40 -10.01
C LYS A 345 4.06 -22.43 -8.84
N ALA A 346 4.33 -21.70 -7.76
CA ALA A 346 3.56 -21.80 -6.52
C ALA A 346 2.42 -20.78 -6.53
N ASP A 347 1.30 -21.11 -7.18
CA ASP A 347 0.02 -20.54 -6.78
C ASP A 347 -0.50 -21.37 -5.59
N HIS A 348 -0.56 -20.74 -4.41
CA HIS A 348 -1.04 -21.41 -3.20
C HIS A 348 -2.57 -21.59 -3.18
N GLY A 349 -3.30 -21.14 -4.20
CA GLY A 349 -4.73 -21.35 -4.43
C GLY A 349 -5.67 -20.59 -3.48
N ALA A 350 -5.14 -19.99 -2.41
CA ALA A 350 -5.88 -19.18 -1.45
C ALA A 350 -5.08 -17.93 -1.03
N PRO A 351 -5.74 -16.76 -0.87
CA PRO A 351 -7.20 -16.56 -0.86
C PRO A 351 -7.80 -16.57 -2.27
N LEU A 352 -9.12 -16.77 -2.35
CA LEU A 352 -9.88 -16.51 -3.59
C LEU A 352 -9.85 -15.01 -3.90
N VAL A 353 -9.41 -14.62 -5.10
CA VAL A 353 -9.37 -13.22 -5.53
C VAL A 353 -10.59 -12.91 -6.39
N ILE A 354 -11.48 -12.10 -5.85
CA ILE A 354 -12.69 -11.62 -6.50
C ILE A 354 -12.46 -10.15 -6.86
N SER A 355 -12.64 -9.77 -8.13
CA SER A 355 -12.62 -8.35 -8.49
C SER A 355 -13.78 -7.60 -7.85
N HIS A 356 -13.64 -6.28 -7.71
CA HIS A 356 -14.75 -5.40 -7.35
C HIS A 356 -15.01 -4.47 -8.53
N ASN A 357 -16.01 -4.84 -9.32
CA ASN A 357 -16.40 -4.26 -10.59
C ASN A 357 -15.25 -4.22 -11.62
N GLY A 358 -14.49 -5.32 -11.69
CA GLY A 358 -13.24 -5.42 -12.46
C GLY A 358 -12.03 -4.80 -11.71
N ALA A 359 -10.99 -4.41 -12.44
CA ALA A 359 -9.86 -3.66 -11.87
C ALA A 359 -10.23 -2.16 -11.77
N SER A 360 -11.26 -1.86 -10.97
CA SER A 360 -11.86 -0.53 -10.80
C SER A 360 -10.93 0.49 -10.12
N GLY A 361 -9.79 0.03 -9.60
CA GLY A 361 -8.67 0.85 -9.18
C GLY A 361 -7.89 1.49 -10.34
N ASP A 362 -7.91 0.86 -11.52
CA ASP A 362 -7.08 1.21 -12.68
C ASP A 362 -7.87 1.79 -13.86
N TYR A 363 -9.15 1.40 -13.98
CA TYR A 363 -10.08 1.77 -15.05
C TYR A 363 -11.46 2.07 -14.48
N PRO A 364 -12.33 2.80 -15.21
CA PRO A 364 -13.73 2.90 -14.87
C PRO A 364 -14.37 1.53 -14.67
N ASP A 365 -15.15 1.40 -13.61
CA ASP A 365 -15.75 0.16 -13.17
C ASP A 365 -16.75 -0.42 -14.20
N CYS A 366 -16.96 -1.73 -14.15
CA CYS A 366 -17.88 -2.46 -15.03
C CYS A 366 -17.64 -2.27 -16.55
N THR A 367 -16.43 -1.86 -16.95
CA THR A 367 -16.05 -1.70 -18.36
C THR A 367 -15.29 -2.90 -18.92
N ASP A 368 -15.29 -3.03 -20.25
CA ASP A 368 -14.46 -4.00 -20.97
C ASP A 368 -12.98 -3.97 -20.56
N LEU A 369 -12.41 -2.77 -20.38
CA LEU A 369 -11.02 -2.60 -19.94
C LEU A 369 -10.80 -2.99 -18.48
N ALA A 370 -11.73 -2.64 -17.57
CA ALA A 370 -11.62 -3.04 -16.17
C ALA A 370 -11.67 -4.58 -16.01
N TYR A 371 -12.55 -5.26 -16.74
CA TYR A 371 -12.61 -6.72 -16.73
C TYR A 371 -11.41 -7.37 -17.41
N GLN A 372 -10.96 -6.83 -18.54
CA GLN A 372 -9.73 -7.30 -19.18
C GLN A 372 -8.53 -7.20 -18.24
N LYS A 373 -8.38 -6.07 -17.55
CA LYS A 373 -7.30 -5.87 -16.58
C LYS A 373 -7.43 -6.82 -15.39
N ALA A 374 -8.63 -7.01 -14.83
CA ALA A 374 -8.85 -7.95 -13.73
C ALA A 374 -8.43 -9.39 -14.08
N VAL A 375 -8.75 -9.85 -15.29
CA VAL A 375 -8.32 -11.18 -15.78
C VAL A 375 -6.80 -11.24 -15.95
N VAL A 376 -6.20 -10.21 -16.56
CA VAL A 376 -4.73 -10.14 -16.73
C VAL A 376 -4.00 -10.10 -15.39
N ASP A 377 -4.60 -9.46 -14.40
CA ASP A 377 -4.09 -9.33 -13.05
C ASP A 377 -4.25 -10.60 -12.20
N GLY A 378 -4.91 -11.64 -12.73
CA GLY A 378 -5.05 -12.93 -12.06
C GLY A 378 -6.19 -13.00 -11.05
N ALA A 379 -7.28 -12.26 -11.27
CA ALA A 379 -8.53 -12.49 -10.55
C ALA A 379 -9.02 -13.92 -10.78
N ASP A 380 -9.45 -14.61 -9.72
CA ASP A 380 -10.06 -15.93 -9.80
C ASP A 380 -11.54 -15.83 -10.22
N VAL A 381 -12.20 -14.75 -9.81
CA VAL A 381 -13.60 -14.43 -10.11
C VAL A 381 -13.70 -12.97 -10.51
N ILE A 382 -14.43 -12.68 -11.59
CA ILE A 382 -14.84 -11.32 -11.93
C ILE A 382 -16.33 -11.12 -11.64
N ASP A 383 -16.70 -9.91 -11.26
CA ASP A 383 -18.02 -9.57 -10.75
C ASP A 383 -18.79 -8.59 -11.65
N CYS A 384 -20.11 -8.64 -11.63
CA CYS A 384 -20.98 -7.70 -12.32
C CYS A 384 -22.15 -7.33 -11.41
N ASP A 385 -22.18 -6.09 -10.96
CA ASP A 385 -23.33 -5.50 -10.29
C ASP A 385 -24.40 -5.16 -11.34
N VAL A 386 -25.57 -5.80 -11.25
CA VAL A 386 -26.60 -5.71 -12.29
C VAL A 386 -27.56 -4.56 -12.02
N GLN A 387 -27.67 -3.68 -13.00
CA GLN A 387 -28.70 -2.65 -13.09
C GLN A 387 -29.55 -2.84 -14.36
N VAL A 388 -30.65 -2.10 -14.45
CA VAL A 388 -31.56 -2.15 -15.61
C VAL A 388 -31.71 -0.78 -16.24
N THR A 389 -31.74 -0.75 -17.57
CA THR A 389 -32.03 0.45 -18.37
C THR A 389 -33.54 0.67 -18.56
N LYS A 390 -33.94 1.83 -19.06
CA LYS A 390 -35.34 2.17 -19.33
C LYS A 390 -36.05 1.17 -20.26
N ASP A 391 -35.31 0.62 -21.21
CA ASP A 391 -35.77 -0.39 -22.18
C ASP A 391 -35.61 -1.84 -21.69
N GLY A 392 -35.36 -2.03 -20.38
CA GLY A 392 -35.37 -3.35 -19.73
C GLY A 392 -34.11 -4.19 -20.00
N ILE A 393 -33.01 -3.57 -20.41
CA ILE A 393 -31.75 -4.27 -20.72
C ILE A 393 -30.90 -4.35 -19.44
N PRO A 394 -30.50 -5.56 -18.99
CA PRO A 394 -29.57 -5.71 -17.87
C PRO A 394 -28.15 -5.30 -18.27
N ILE A 395 -27.53 -4.47 -17.43
CA ILE A 395 -26.18 -3.94 -17.64
C ILE A 395 -25.31 -4.16 -16.39
N CYS A 396 -23.99 -4.26 -16.59
CA CYS A 396 -23.04 -4.20 -15.49
C CYS A 396 -22.78 -2.73 -15.15
N MET A 397 -23.14 -2.32 -13.93
CA MET A 397 -22.97 -0.96 -13.42
C MET A 397 -22.95 -0.98 -11.89
N SER A 398 -21.89 -0.45 -11.29
CA SER A 398 -21.67 -0.45 -9.84
C SER A 398 -22.59 0.48 -9.06
N SER A 399 -23.28 1.41 -9.74
CA SER A 399 -24.30 2.28 -9.15
C SER A 399 -25.53 2.36 -10.05
N ILE A 400 -26.71 2.39 -9.42
CA ILE A 400 -27.97 2.69 -10.10
C ILE A 400 -28.09 4.18 -10.47
N ASP A 401 -27.34 5.07 -9.82
CA ASP A 401 -27.22 6.48 -10.23
C ASP A 401 -26.00 6.69 -11.13
N LEU A 402 -26.26 7.06 -12.38
CA LEU A 402 -25.26 7.33 -13.39
C LEU A 402 -24.37 8.53 -13.03
N MET A 403 -24.78 9.41 -12.12
CA MET A 403 -23.93 10.53 -11.66
C MET A 403 -22.67 10.07 -10.93
N ASP A 404 -22.70 8.90 -10.32
CA ASP A 404 -21.59 8.42 -9.49
C ASP A 404 -20.43 7.88 -10.35
N VAL A 405 -20.76 7.31 -11.51
CA VAL A 405 -19.84 6.46 -12.30
C VAL A 405 -19.81 6.78 -13.80
N THR A 406 -20.49 7.85 -14.22
CA THR A 406 -20.48 8.29 -15.62
C THR A 406 -20.37 9.80 -15.77
N THR A 407 -20.25 10.28 -17.00
CA THR A 407 -20.27 11.71 -17.34
C THR A 407 -21.68 12.32 -17.44
N VAL A 408 -22.73 11.64 -16.96
CA VAL A 408 -24.14 12.08 -17.14
C VAL A 408 -24.42 13.49 -16.64
N ALA A 409 -23.79 13.89 -15.53
CA ALA A 409 -23.97 15.21 -14.93
C ALA A 409 -23.51 16.37 -15.84
N SER A 410 -22.66 16.07 -16.83
CA SER A 410 -22.18 17.02 -17.85
C SER A 410 -22.81 16.81 -19.23
N SER A 411 -23.83 15.95 -19.33
CA SER A 411 -24.50 15.59 -20.57
C SER A 411 -25.88 16.28 -20.71
N GLN A 412 -26.52 16.10 -21.86
CA GLN A 412 -27.90 16.54 -22.09
C GLN A 412 -28.93 15.88 -21.14
N PHE A 413 -28.58 14.76 -20.51
CA PHE A 413 -29.47 14.04 -19.60
C PHE A 413 -29.42 14.56 -18.16
N ALA A 414 -28.54 15.52 -17.83
CA ALA A 414 -28.48 16.12 -16.50
C ALA A 414 -29.82 16.73 -16.05
N SER A 415 -30.65 17.18 -17.00
CA SER A 415 -31.99 17.70 -16.73
C SER A 415 -33.01 16.64 -16.27
N GLN A 416 -32.69 15.34 -16.40
CA GLN A 416 -33.53 14.25 -15.90
C GLN A 416 -33.29 13.94 -14.42
N ALA A 417 -32.45 14.71 -13.73
CA ALA A 417 -32.13 14.49 -12.33
C ALA A 417 -33.39 14.59 -11.45
N GLY A 418 -33.65 13.56 -10.66
CA GLY A 418 -34.80 13.46 -9.76
C GLY A 418 -34.44 12.77 -8.45
N VAL A 419 -35.29 12.93 -7.43
CA VAL A 419 -35.12 12.24 -6.15
C VAL A 419 -36.00 10.99 -6.14
N ILE A 420 -35.39 9.82 -5.94
CA ILE A 420 -36.10 8.57 -5.70
C ILE A 420 -35.78 8.11 -4.28
N SER A 421 -36.72 8.33 -3.35
CA SER A 421 -36.54 8.10 -1.91
C SER A 421 -36.16 6.67 -1.55
N ASP A 422 -36.61 5.70 -2.35
CA ASP A 422 -36.29 4.27 -2.17
C ASP A 422 -34.82 3.96 -2.47
N ILE A 423 -34.11 4.85 -3.18
CA ILE A 423 -32.70 4.70 -3.55
C ILE A 423 -31.83 5.66 -2.74
N LYS A 424 -32.09 6.97 -2.85
CA LYS A 424 -31.32 7.99 -2.12
C LYS A 424 -32.06 9.32 -1.96
N ALA A 425 -31.68 10.07 -0.92
CA ALA A 425 -32.30 11.35 -0.55
C ALA A 425 -31.85 12.56 -1.40
N VAL A 426 -31.00 12.37 -2.40
CA VAL A 426 -30.47 13.44 -3.25
C VAL A 426 -30.77 13.16 -4.72
N ALA A 427 -30.93 14.23 -5.50
CA ALA A 427 -31.27 14.09 -6.92
C ALA A 427 -30.15 13.35 -7.69
N GLY A 428 -30.54 12.40 -8.52
CA GLY A 428 -29.67 11.58 -9.37
C GLY A 428 -30.26 11.36 -10.76
N VAL A 429 -29.46 10.86 -11.70
CA VAL A 429 -29.96 10.38 -13.00
C VAL A 429 -29.78 8.87 -13.02
N TYR A 430 -30.87 8.13 -12.96
CA TYR A 430 -30.83 6.70 -12.73
C TYR A 430 -30.75 5.90 -14.04
N THR A 431 -30.20 4.69 -13.98
CA THR A 431 -30.07 3.80 -15.15
C THR A 431 -31.40 3.59 -15.88
N PHE A 432 -32.50 3.47 -15.13
CA PHE A 432 -33.85 3.29 -15.67
C PHE A 432 -34.49 4.57 -16.25
N ASN A 433 -33.82 5.72 -16.21
CA ASN A 433 -34.26 6.92 -16.91
C ASN A 433 -33.87 6.91 -18.40
N LEU A 434 -32.83 6.16 -18.76
CA LEU A 434 -32.19 6.18 -20.08
C LEU A 434 -32.24 4.81 -20.75
N THR A 435 -32.38 4.77 -22.08
CA THR A 435 -32.23 3.51 -22.83
C THR A 435 -30.77 3.05 -22.83
N TRP A 436 -30.52 1.79 -23.18
CA TRP A 436 -29.15 1.31 -23.39
C TRP A 436 -28.39 2.19 -24.39
N GLU A 437 -29.01 2.53 -25.52
CA GLU A 437 -28.37 3.35 -26.56
C GLU A 437 -28.09 4.79 -26.08
N ASP A 438 -28.96 5.35 -25.22
CA ASP A 438 -28.70 6.64 -24.58
C ASP A 438 -27.42 6.61 -23.74
N ILE A 439 -27.28 5.57 -22.90
CA ILE A 439 -26.10 5.39 -22.05
C ILE A 439 -24.85 5.10 -22.90
N ALA A 440 -24.92 4.09 -23.78
CA ALA A 440 -23.78 3.57 -24.52
C ALA A 440 -23.18 4.58 -25.51
N ASN A 441 -24.00 5.42 -26.13
CA ASN A 441 -23.54 6.33 -27.19
C ASN A 441 -23.26 7.76 -26.72
N ASN A 442 -23.86 8.20 -25.62
CA ASN A 442 -23.80 9.62 -25.20
C ASN A 442 -23.08 9.84 -23.87
N LEU A 443 -22.85 8.78 -23.09
CA LEU A 443 -22.11 8.87 -21.84
C LEU A 443 -20.73 8.23 -21.98
N LYS A 444 -19.83 8.60 -21.07
CA LYS A 444 -18.58 7.88 -20.86
C LYS A 444 -18.56 7.32 -19.45
N PRO A 445 -18.02 6.10 -19.25
CA PRO A 445 -17.77 5.60 -17.92
C PRO A 445 -16.73 6.51 -17.23
N MET A 446 -16.76 6.58 -15.90
CA MET A 446 -15.89 7.44 -15.11
C MET A 446 -15.31 6.66 -13.94
N ILE A 447 -13.98 6.71 -13.80
CA ILE A 447 -13.30 6.02 -12.69
C ILE A 447 -13.70 6.61 -11.35
N SER A 448 -14.02 5.73 -10.40
CA SER A 448 -14.29 6.11 -9.02
C SER A 448 -13.04 6.73 -8.39
N ASN A 449 -13.22 7.75 -7.56
CA ASN A 449 -12.14 8.46 -6.88
C ASN A 449 -12.51 8.67 -5.40
N PRO A 450 -12.55 7.58 -4.60
CA PRO A 450 -13.04 7.64 -3.21
C PRO A 450 -12.26 8.63 -2.33
N PHE A 451 -11.00 8.91 -2.69
CA PHE A 451 -10.11 9.83 -1.98
C PHE A 451 -9.77 11.10 -2.79
N GLY A 452 -10.58 11.43 -3.81
CA GLY A 452 -10.34 12.59 -4.68
C GLY A 452 -10.37 13.93 -3.94
N GLN A 453 -11.18 14.06 -2.89
CA GLN A 453 -11.29 15.29 -2.10
C GLN A 453 -10.01 15.65 -1.33
N ILE A 454 -9.16 14.65 -1.04
CA ILE A 454 -7.88 14.83 -0.36
C ILE A 454 -6.69 14.77 -1.35
N GLY A 455 -6.97 14.87 -2.65
CA GLY A 455 -5.95 14.94 -3.70
C GLY A 455 -5.47 13.60 -4.25
N LEU A 456 -6.06 12.47 -3.86
CA LEU A 456 -5.74 11.16 -4.43
C LEU A 456 -6.66 10.82 -5.60
N SER A 457 -6.10 10.87 -6.81
CA SER A 457 -6.80 10.53 -8.05
C SER A 457 -6.37 9.15 -8.56
N ARG A 458 -7.32 8.27 -8.86
CA ARG A 458 -7.08 7.05 -9.62
C ARG A 458 -6.77 7.38 -11.07
N ASN A 459 -5.63 6.86 -11.53
CA ASN A 459 -5.16 6.81 -12.92
C ASN A 459 -5.77 7.85 -13.88
N PRO A 460 -5.33 9.13 -13.82
CA PRO A 460 -5.92 10.22 -14.60
C PRO A 460 -5.98 9.97 -16.12
N ARG A 461 -4.99 9.27 -16.71
CA ARG A 461 -4.98 8.93 -18.15
C ARG A 461 -6.11 7.99 -18.56
N ASN A 462 -6.61 7.16 -17.64
CA ASN A 462 -7.68 6.21 -17.88
C ASN A 462 -9.03 6.66 -17.32
N ARG A 463 -9.15 7.91 -16.86
CA ARG A 463 -10.34 8.43 -16.14
C ARG A 463 -11.68 8.10 -16.78
N ASN A 464 -11.75 8.10 -18.12
CA ASN A 464 -12.96 7.80 -18.88
C ASN A 464 -12.75 6.74 -19.97
N ALA A 465 -11.80 5.84 -19.76
CA ALA A 465 -11.48 4.79 -20.72
C ALA A 465 -12.46 3.61 -20.62
N GLY A 466 -12.59 2.85 -21.71
CA GLY A 466 -13.42 1.65 -21.77
C GLY A 466 -14.84 1.90 -22.27
N LYS A 467 -15.59 0.81 -22.39
CA LYS A 467 -16.98 0.76 -22.87
C LYS A 467 -17.86 0.09 -21.83
N PHE A 468 -19.07 0.61 -21.68
CA PHE A 468 -20.12 -0.05 -20.88
C PHE A 468 -20.40 -1.45 -21.40
N MET A 469 -20.80 -2.35 -20.51
CA MET A 469 -21.14 -3.73 -20.86
C MET A 469 -22.58 -4.06 -20.48
N ARG A 470 -23.32 -4.69 -21.39
CA ARG A 470 -24.53 -5.42 -21.02
C ARG A 470 -24.13 -6.66 -20.23
N LEU A 471 -25.03 -7.18 -19.41
CA LEU A 471 -24.81 -8.45 -18.71
C LEU A 471 -24.44 -9.58 -19.69
N SER A 472 -25.10 -9.63 -20.85
CA SER A 472 -24.79 -10.62 -21.90
C SER A 472 -23.38 -10.47 -22.48
N ASP A 473 -22.89 -9.23 -22.65
CA ASP A 473 -21.54 -8.98 -23.16
C ASP A 473 -20.49 -9.42 -22.12
N PHE A 474 -20.74 -9.15 -20.82
CA PHE A 474 -19.89 -9.60 -19.71
C PHE A 474 -19.82 -11.12 -19.64
N LEU A 475 -20.98 -11.80 -19.69
CA LEU A 475 -21.05 -13.27 -19.67
C LEU A 475 -20.31 -13.89 -20.86
N ALA A 476 -20.48 -13.32 -22.06
CA ALA A 476 -19.77 -13.78 -23.26
C ALA A 476 -18.25 -13.58 -23.13
N PHE A 477 -17.81 -12.44 -22.59
CA PHE A 477 -16.41 -12.15 -22.33
C PHE A 477 -15.81 -13.15 -21.33
N ALA A 478 -16.46 -13.32 -20.17
CA ALA A 478 -15.97 -14.14 -19.07
C ALA A 478 -15.83 -15.62 -19.44
N LYS A 479 -16.77 -16.16 -20.22
CA LYS A 479 -16.80 -17.57 -20.63
C LYS A 479 -15.55 -18.05 -21.38
N GLY A 480 -14.86 -17.12 -22.06
CA GLY A 480 -13.63 -17.41 -22.81
C GLY A 480 -12.34 -17.24 -22.00
N LYS A 481 -12.41 -17.00 -20.69
CA LYS A 481 -11.26 -16.69 -19.83
C LYS A 481 -10.98 -17.81 -18.83
N ASP A 482 -9.72 -17.89 -18.40
CA ASP A 482 -9.27 -18.79 -17.35
C ASP A 482 -9.64 -18.22 -15.98
N LEU A 483 -10.92 -18.35 -15.62
CA LEU A 483 -11.50 -17.92 -14.36
C LEU A 483 -12.09 -19.14 -13.65
N SER A 484 -12.07 -19.13 -12.32
CA SER A 484 -12.76 -20.14 -11.50
C SER A 484 -14.27 -19.90 -11.42
N GLY A 485 -14.72 -18.67 -11.67
CA GLY A 485 -16.13 -18.30 -11.68
C GLY A 485 -16.42 -16.86 -12.06
N ILE A 486 -17.70 -16.53 -12.04
CA ILE A 486 -18.23 -15.17 -12.10
C ILE A 486 -19.11 -14.91 -10.88
N MET A 487 -19.20 -13.66 -10.45
CA MET A 487 -20.13 -13.22 -9.41
C MET A 487 -21.09 -12.19 -9.99
N ILE A 488 -22.39 -12.37 -9.80
CA ILE A 488 -23.41 -11.42 -10.22
C ILE A 488 -24.05 -10.86 -8.95
N THR A 489 -23.91 -9.56 -8.72
CA THR A 489 -24.56 -8.90 -7.58
C THR A 489 -25.91 -8.36 -8.02
N VAL A 490 -26.96 -8.66 -7.24
CA VAL A 490 -28.31 -8.14 -7.46
C VAL A 490 -28.75 -7.43 -6.20
N GLU A 491 -28.85 -6.10 -6.28
CA GLU A 491 -29.38 -5.24 -5.22
C GLU A 491 -30.70 -4.61 -5.67
N HIS A 492 -31.48 -4.09 -4.73
CA HIS A 492 -32.73 -3.38 -5.00
C HIS A 492 -33.78 -4.19 -5.80
N ALA A 493 -33.77 -5.52 -5.71
CA ALA A 493 -34.67 -6.37 -6.49
C ALA A 493 -36.16 -6.08 -6.24
N SER A 494 -36.54 -5.83 -4.98
CA SER A 494 -37.92 -5.44 -4.61
C SER A 494 -38.33 -4.13 -5.27
N PHE A 495 -37.44 -3.13 -5.28
CA PHE A 495 -37.69 -1.84 -5.94
C PHE A 495 -37.87 -2.03 -7.46
N MET A 496 -37.00 -2.80 -8.11
CA MET A 496 -37.11 -3.06 -9.55
C MET A 496 -38.43 -3.77 -9.88
N ALA A 497 -38.85 -4.74 -9.07
CA ALA A 497 -40.11 -5.46 -9.28
C ALA A 497 -41.35 -4.57 -9.06
N GLU A 498 -41.42 -3.83 -7.94
CA GLU A 498 -42.60 -3.05 -7.57
C GLU A 498 -42.71 -1.73 -8.34
N LYS A 499 -41.60 -1.02 -8.54
CA LYS A 499 -41.59 0.35 -9.06
C LYS A 499 -41.28 0.42 -10.55
N LEU A 500 -40.55 -0.56 -11.08
CA LEU A 500 -40.18 -0.60 -12.50
C LEU A 500 -40.93 -1.68 -13.29
N GLY A 501 -41.63 -2.60 -12.59
CA GLY A 501 -42.24 -3.76 -13.23
C GLY A 501 -41.20 -4.71 -13.83
N PHE A 502 -39.99 -4.76 -13.26
CA PHE A 502 -38.86 -5.51 -13.82
C PHE A 502 -38.37 -6.62 -12.89
N GLY A 503 -38.55 -7.87 -13.33
CA GLY A 503 -38.03 -9.06 -12.66
C GLY A 503 -36.53 -9.27 -12.86
N VAL A 504 -35.69 -8.58 -12.10
CA VAL A 504 -34.22 -8.69 -12.24
C VAL A 504 -33.70 -10.11 -12.00
N VAL A 505 -34.32 -10.88 -11.09
CA VAL A 505 -33.94 -12.28 -10.81
C VAL A 505 -34.15 -13.15 -12.04
N ASP A 506 -35.34 -13.07 -12.65
CA ASP A 506 -35.70 -13.85 -13.83
C ASP A 506 -34.87 -13.44 -15.05
N ALA A 507 -34.59 -12.13 -15.20
CA ALA A 507 -33.72 -11.60 -16.25
C ALA A 507 -32.27 -12.11 -16.12
N VAL A 508 -31.70 -12.14 -14.91
CA VAL A 508 -30.36 -12.67 -14.66
C VAL A 508 -30.30 -14.16 -14.94
N ILE A 509 -31.26 -14.96 -14.45
CA ILE A 509 -31.33 -16.41 -14.73
C ILE A 509 -31.35 -16.65 -16.24
N LYS A 510 -32.23 -15.93 -16.95
CA LYS A 510 -32.34 -16.04 -18.40
C LYS A 510 -31.03 -15.69 -19.10
N ALA A 511 -30.36 -14.60 -18.72
CA ALA A 511 -29.10 -14.19 -19.32
C ALA A 511 -27.97 -15.22 -19.11
N VAL A 512 -27.88 -15.80 -17.91
CA VAL A 512 -26.93 -16.86 -17.56
C VAL A 512 -27.20 -18.14 -18.37
N ASP A 513 -28.47 -18.53 -18.51
CA ASP A 513 -28.89 -19.69 -19.29
C ASP A 513 -28.65 -19.53 -20.78
N ASP A 514 -29.03 -18.38 -21.36
CA ASP A 514 -28.82 -18.05 -22.77
C ASP A 514 -27.31 -18.01 -23.11
N SER A 515 -26.49 -17.56 -22.16
CA SER A 515 -25.03 -17.58 -22.28
C SER A 515 -24.43 -18.98 -22.13
N GLY A 516 -25.26 -19.97 -21.80
CA GLY A 516 -24.89 -21.39 -21.69
C GLY A 516 -24.03 -21.72 -20.47
N TYR A 517 -24.09 -20.91 -19.40
CA TYR A 517 -23.41 -21.20 -18.13
C TYR A 517 -24.02 -22.43 -17.44
N SER A 518 -25.33 -22.66 -17.61
CA SER A 518 -26.00 -23.87 -17.09
C SER A 518 -25.56 -25.18 -17.76
N LYS A 519 -24.81 -25.11 -18.86
CA LYS A 519 -24.32 -26.28 -19.63
C LYS A 519 -22.84 -26.59 -19.38
N GLN A 520 -22.17 -25.83 -18.52
CA GLN A 520 -20.74 -26.01 -18.23
C GLN A 520 -20.51 -26.06 -16.71
N SER A 521 -19.39 -26.66 -16.29
CA SER A 521 -19.00 -26.76 -14.87
C SER A 521 -17.61 -26.21 -14.57
N ALA A 522 -16.94 -25.62 -15.57
CA ALA A 522 -15.61 -25.04 -15.46
C ALA A 522 -15.62 -23.75 -14.63
N GLN A 523 -16.60 -22.87 -14.85
CA GLN A 523 -16.77 -21.60 -14.13
C GLN A 523 -18.01 -21.66 -13.26
N LYS A 524 -17.84 -21.44 -11.95
CA LYS A 524 -18.96 -21.32 -11.02
C LYS A 524 -19.72 -20.02 -11.26
N VAL A 525 -21.05 -20.06 -11.14
CA VAL A 525 -21.89 -18.86 -11.09
C VAL A 525 -22.23 -18.58 -9.63
N MET A 526 -21.76 -17.44 -9.14
CA MET A 526 -22.02 -16.95 -7.80
C MET A 526 -23.04 -15.82 -7.88
N ILE A 527 -24.04 -15.80 -7.01
CA ILE A 527 -25.01 -14.69 -6.90
C ILE A 527 -24.83 -14.03 -5.55
N GLN A 528 -24.57 -12.73 -5.53
CA GLN A 528 -24.43 -11.94 -4.32
C GLN A 528 -25.62 -10.99 -4.14
N SER A 529 -26.06 -10.80 -2.90
CA SER A 529 -27.05 -9.78 -2.55
C SER A 529 -26.97 -9.43 -1.07
N THR A 530 -27.28 -8.19 -0.72
CA THR A 530 -27.60 -7.81 0.68
C THR A 530 -28.98 -8.30 1.11
N ASN A 531 -29.86 -8.67 0.17
CA ASN A 531 -31.22 -9.09 0.46
C ASN A 531 -31.38 -10.61 0.48
N SER A 532 -31.74 -11.17 1.63
CA SER A 532 -31.96 -12.62 1.77
C SER A 532 -33.14 -13.11 0.91
N SER A 533 -34.18 -12.28 0.75
CA SER A 533 -35.34 -12.58 -0.10
C SER A 533 -34.95 -12.80 -1.57
N THR A 534 -34.01 -12.00 -2.08
CA THR A 534 -33.42 -12.15 -3.42
C THR A 534 -32.71 -13.50 -3.57
N LEU A 535 -31.83 -13.85 -2.63
CA LEU A 535 -31.10 -15.12 -2.66
C LEU A 535 -32.03 -16.32 -2.53
N VAL A 536 -33.07 -16.24 -1.70
CA VAL A 536 -34.11 -17.27 -1.58
C VAL A 536 -34.83 -17.48 -2.92
N LYS A 537 -35.20 -16.41 -3.64
CA LYS A 537 -35.83 -16.53 -4.97
C LYS A 537 -34.88 -17.20 -5.97
N PHE A 538 -33.60 -16.82 -6.02
CA PHE A 538 -32.61 -17.49 -6.85
C PHE A 538 -32.49 -18.99 -6.51
N LYS A 539 -32.46 -19.34 -5.22
CA LYS A 539 -32.37 -20.73 -4.76
C LYS A 539 -33.54 -21.60 -5.21
N GLN A 540 -34.73 -21.02 -5.32
CA GLN A 540 -35.94 -21.73 -5.75
C GLN A 540 -35.94 -21.99 -7.26
N LEU A 541 -35.35 -21.09 -8.05
CA LEU A 541 -35.45 -21.10 -9.51
C LEU A 541 -34.23 -21.72 -10.21
N ALA A 542 -33.04 -21.65 -9.61
CA ALA A 542 -31.79 -22.08 -10.23
C ALA A 542 -30.77 -22.62 -9.22
N LYS A 543 -29.75 -23.34 -9.73
CA LYS A 543 -28.64 -23.86 -8.92
C LYS A 543 -27.40 -22.99 -9.09
N TYR A 544 -27.22 -22.04 -8.16
CA TYR A 544 -26.05 -21.17 -8.09
C TYR A 544 -25.38 -21.28 -6.72
N ASN A 545 -24.15 -20.74 -6.61
CA ASN A 545 -23.51 -20.52 -5.31
C ASN A 545 -23.97 -19.17 -4.77
N LEU A 546 -24.68 -19.16 -3.65
CA LEU A 546 -25.33 -17.94 -3.13
C LEU A 546 -24.46 -17.29 -2.05
N VAL A 547 -24.16 -16.01 -2.21
CA VAL A 547 -23.28 -15.24 -1.33
C VAL A 547 -24.10 -14.16 -0.63
N TYR A 548 -24.26 -14.27 0.70
CA TYR A 548 -24.94 -13.23 1.48
C TYR A 548 -23.97 -12.11 1.83
N LYS A 549 -24.23 -10.89 1.36
CA LYS A 549 -23.42 -9.71 1.68
C LYS A 549 -23.96 -9.05 2.94
N ILE A 550 -23.19 -9.10 4.03
CA ILE A 550 -23.52 -8.41 5.28
C ILE A 550 -22.93 -6.99 5.19
N ASP A 551 -23.80 -6.02 4.91
CA ASP A 551 -23.37 -4.63 4.72
C ASP A 551 -23.10 -3.87 6.02
N GLU A 552 -23.73 -4.31 7.10
CA GLU A 552 -23.49 -3.75 8.43
C GLU A 552 -22.14 -4.16 9.01
N VAL A 553 -21.51 -3.25 9.74
CA VAL A 553 -20.35 -3.57 10.55
C VAL A 553 -20.84 -4.27 11.82
N VAL A 554 -20.47 -5.54 11.98
CA VAL A 554 -20.92 -6.39 13.10
C VAL A 554 -19.73 -7.07 13.75
N LYS A 555 -19.80 -7.31 15.07
CA LYS A 555 -18.73 -8.02 15.79
C LYS A 555 -18.83 -9.54 15.67
N ASP A 556 -20.04 -10.06 15.50
CA ASP A 556 -20.35 -11.48 15.43
C ASP A 556 -21.76 -11.70 14.86
N ALA A 557 -22.17 -12.96 14.68
CA ALA A 557 -23.52 -13.34 14.32
C ALA A 557 -24.13 -14.31 15.36
N ALA A 558 -25.39 -14.09 15.73
CA ALA A 558 -26.08 -14.96 16.66
C ALA A 558 -26.26 -16.38 16.05
N PRO A 559 -26.25 -17.46 16.87
CA PRO A 559 -26.42 -18.83 16.37
C PRO A 559 -27.69 -19.04 15.54
N SER A 560 -28.79 -18.35 15.89
CA SER A 560 -30.04 -18.37 15.13
C SER A 560 -29.89 -17.72 13.75
N SER A 561 -29.20 -16.59 13.67
CA SER A 561 -28.91 -15.90 12.41
C SER A 561 -28.04 -16.76 11.50
N LEU A 562 -27.01 -17.41 12.05
CA LEU A 562 -26.17 -18.37 11.32
C LEU A 562 -26.98 -19.56 10.77
N ALA A 563 -27.90 -20.08 11.58
CA ALA A 563 -28.79 -21.16 11.16
C ALA A 563 -29.76 -20.72 10.04
N ASP A 564 -30.24 -19.48 10.09
CA ASP A 564 -31.09 -18.90 9.04
C ASP A 564 -30.32 -18.63 7.76
N MET A 565 -29.14 -18.03 7.84
CA MET A 565 -28.25 -17.80 6.69
C MET A 565 -27.95 -19.10 5.93
N LYS A 566 -27.65 -20.19 6.65
CA LYS A 566 -27.37 -21.49 6.04
C LYS A 566 -28.54 -22.07 5.23
N LYS A 567 -29.78 -21.60 5.46
CA LYS A 567 -30.94 -22.05 4.68
C LYS A 567 -30.89 -21.54 3.24
N PHE A 568 -30.21 -20.42 2.97
CA PHE A 568 -30.21 -19.80 1.65
C PHE A 568 -28.82 -19.50 1.08
N ALA A 569 -27.79 -19.27 1.91
CA ALA A 569 -26.45 -18.93 1.46
C ALA A 569 -25.46 -20.10 1.52
N ASP A 570 -24.49 -20.07 0.60
CA ASP A 570 -23.34 -20.98 0.53
C ASP A 570 -22.04 -20.30 0.99
N ALA A 571 -21.99 -18.96 1.00
CA ALA A 571 -20.88 -18.14 1.51
C ALA A 571 -21.37 -16.79 2.04
N ALA A 572 -20.50 -16.03 2.71
CA ALA A 572 -20.80 -14.69 3.19
C ALA A 572 -19.71 -13.68 2.82
N SER A 573 -20.12 -12.49 2.39
CA SER A 573 -19.24 -11.34 2.18
C SER A 573 -19.38 -10.38 3.36
N VAL A 574 -18.27 -9.92 3.95
CA VAL A 574 -18.28 -9.02 5.12
C VAL A 574 -17.29 -7.86 4.97
N SER A 575 -17.58 -6.74 5.61
CA SER A 575 -16.67 -5.58 5.66
C SER A 575 -15.34 -5.92 6.36
N ILE A 576 -14.21 -5.37 5.88
CA ILE A 576 -12.91 -5.41 6.55
C ILE A 576 -13.04 -4.91 8.00
N LYS A 577 -13.90 -3.90 8.24
CA LYS A 577 -14.12 -3.32 9.57
C LYS A 577 -14.76 -4.31 10.56
N SER A 578 -15.51 -5.29 10.07
CA SER A 578 -16.06 -6.38 10.89
C SER A 578 -14.99 -7.40 11.29
N VAL A 579 -13.85 -7.46 10.58
CA VAL A 579 -12.71 -8.34 10.90
C VAL A 579 -11.67 -7.63 11.76
N TYR A 580 -11.38 -6.38 11.41
CA TYR A 580 -10.42 -5.50 12.07
C TYR A 580 -11.11 -4.18 12.43
N PRO A 581 -11.69 -4.09 13.64
CA PRO A 581 -12.26 -2.84 14.15
C PRO A 581 -11.19 -1.75 14.26
N GLU A 582 -11.57 -0.53 13.89
CA GLU A 582 -10.68 0.62 13.87
C GLU A 582 -11.32 1.87 14.48
N SER A 583 -10.53 2.70 15.16
CA SER A 583 -10.93 4.03 15.61
C SER A 583 -9.91 5.05 15.11
N SER A 584 -10.37 6.06 14.36
CA SER A 584 -9.51 7.10 13.79
C SER A 584 -8.29 6.55 13.01
N ASN A 585 -8.50 5.48 12.22
CA ASN A 585 -7.49 4.76 11.43
C ASN A 585 -6.44 4.01 12.27
N PHE A 586 -6.74 3.65 13.51
CA PHE A 586 -5.93 2.72 14.31
C PHE A 586 -6.73 1.48 14.63
N LEU A 587 -6.12 0.31 14.53
CA LEU A 587 -6.72 -0.91 15.05
C LEU A 587 -6.90 -0.78 16.55
N ILE A 588 -8.11 -1.08 17.02
CA ILE A 588 -8.39 -1.14 18.46
C ILE A 588 -8.17 -2.55 18.98
N ASN A 589 -7.95 -2.67 20.30
CA ASN A 589 -7.79 -3.96 20.96
C ASN A 589 -9.15 -4.68 21.12
N GLN A 590 -9.74 -5.05 19.98
CA GLN A 590 -11.00 -5.77 19.90
C GLN A 590 -10.87 -6.94 18.91
N THR A 591 -11.26 -8.12 19.39
CA THR A 591 -11.36 -9.33 18.58
C THR A 591 -12.81 -9.60 18.21
N ASN A 592 -13.07 -9.75 16.91
CA ASN A 592 -14.38 -10.11 16.38
C ASN A 592 -14.35 -11.59 15.94
N PRO A 593 -15.16 -12.47 16.56
CA PRO A 593 -15.20 -13.89 16.19
C PRO A 593 -15.97 -14.17 14.89
N LEU A 594 -16.61 -13.16 14.29
CA LEU A 594 -17.47 -13.28 13.11
C LEU A 594 -16.96 -14.25 12.04
N VAL A 595 -15.70 -14.11 11.61
CA VAL A 595 -15.11 -14.98 10.56
C VAL A 595 -15.16 -16.44 10.99
N LYS A 596 -14.74 -16.74 12.23
CA LYS A 596 -14.77 -18.10 12.78
C LYS A 596 -16.20 -18.62 12.95
N SER A 597 -17.13 -17.77 13.39
CA SER A 597 -18.54 -18.12 13.54
C SER A 597 -19.19 -18.51 12.20
N LEU A 598 -18.95 -17.72 11.14
CA LEU A 598 -19.43 -18.00 9.78
C LEU A 598 -18.81 -19.27 9.21
N GLN A 599 -17.49 -19.43 9.31
CA GLN A 599 -16.79 -20.63 8.85
C GLN A 599 -17.26 -21.89 9.59
N SER A 600 -17.52 -21.79 10.89
CA SER A 600 -18.07 -22.91 11.69
C SER A 600 -19.49 -23.29 11.28
N ALA A 601 -20.27 -22.35 10.74
CA ALA A 601 -21.57 -22.63 10.14
C ALA A 601 -21.47 -23.32 8.76
N GLY A 602 -20.27 -23.33 8.17
CA GLY A 602 -19.97 -23.88 6.85
C GLY A 602 -19.99 -22.84 5.73
N LEU A 603 -19.92 -21.55 6.07
CA LEU A 603 -19.93 -20.44 5.11
C LEU A 603 -18.49 -19.91 4.94
N PRO A 604 -17.86 -20.07 3.77
CA PRO A 604 -16.63 -19.36 3.44
C PRO A 604 -16.84 -17.85 3.53
N VAL A 605 -15.81 -17.13 3.97
CA VAL A 605 -15.89 -15.69 4.22
C VAL A 605 -15.04 -14.92 3.21
N TYR A 606 -15.70 -14.05 2.45
CA TYR A 606 -15.06 -13.11 1.54
C TYR A 606 -15.07 -11.72 2.17
N VAL A 607 -13.93 -11.04 2.18
CA VAL A 607 -13.84 -9.71 2.81
C VAL A 607 -13.78 -8.61 1.76
N TYR A 608 -14.57 -7.55 1.98
CA TYR A 608 -14.58 -6.34 1.16
C TYR A 608 -14.41 -5.07 2.00
N LEU A 609 -13.91 -3.95 1.49
CA LEU A 609 -13.33 -3.78 0.17
C LEU A 609 -11.85 -3.46 0.32
N LEU A 610 -11.00 -4.32 -0.25
CA LEU A 610 -9.56 -4.11 -0.23
C LEU A 610 -9.15 -3.09 -1.30
N ARG A 611 -8.36 -2.10 -0.89
CA ARG A 611 -7.89 -0.97 -1.69
C ARG A 611 -6.40 -0.70 -1.45
N ASN A 612 -5.69 -0.29 -2.50
CA ASN A 612 -4.26 0.00 -2.43
C ASN A 612 -3.96 1.39 -1.84
N GLU A 613 -4.87 2.34 -1.99
CA GLU A 613 -4.63 3.72 -1.55
C GLU A 613 -4.40 3.78 -0.04
N PHE A 614 -3.27 4.34 0.39
CA PHE A 614 -2.84 4.30 1.79
C PHE A 614 -3.84 4.90 2.81
N PHE A 615 -4.78 5.76 2.40
CA PHE A 615 -5.85 6.27 3.26
C PHE A 615 -6.98 5.26 3.52
N SER A 616 -7.06 4.17 2.78
CA SER A 616 -8.10 3.15 2.97
C SER A 616 -7.81 2.18 4.12
N GLN A 617 -6.66 2.31 4.77
CA GLN A 617 -6.13 1.31 5.69
C GLN A 617 -5.78 1.96 7.04
N PRO A 618 -6.00 1.27 8.17
CA PRO A 618 -5.37 1.61 9.44
C PRO A 618 -3.85 1.78 9.32
N TYR A 619 -3.27 2.66 10.13
CA TYR A 619 -1.83 2.87 10.21
C TYR A 619 -1.06 1.61 10.64
N ASP A 620 -1.72 0.69 11.35
CA ASP A 620 -1.17 -0.62 11.73
C ASP A 620 -0.80 -1.52 10.54
N PHE A 621 -1.34 -1.25 9.35
CA PHE A 621 -0.96 -1.92 8.10
C PHE A 621 0.12 -1.17 7.32
N PHE A 622 0.72 -0.14 7.93
CA PHE A 622 1.90 0.56 7.40
C PHE A 622 1.71 1.17 6.02
N SER A 623 0.47 1.59 5.71
CA SER A 623 0.10 2.10 4.39
C SER A 623 0.40 1.11 3.26
N ASP A 624 0.38 -0.19 3.56
CA ASP A 624 0.73 -1.27 2.64
C ASP A 624 -0.41 -2.28 2.52
N ALA A 625 -1.01 -2.33 1.33
CA ALA A 625 -2.06 -3.29 1.01
C ALA A 625 -1.62 -4.75 1.16
N THR A 626 -0.34 -5.05 0.92
CA THR A 626 0.21 -6.40 1.11
C THR A 626 0.18 -6.78 2.59
N SER A 627 0.57 -5.86 3.48
CA SER A 627 0.50 -6.06 4.93
C SER A 627 -0.96 -6.28 5.39
N GLN A 628 -1.91 -5.50 4.85
CA GLN A 628 -3.34 -5.70 5.14
C GLN A 628 -3.86 -7.05 4.64
N ILE A 629 -3.53 -7.44 3.41
CA ILE A 629 -3.87 -8.78 2.87
C ILE A 629 -3.29 -9.86 3.77
N ASN A 630 -2.02 -9.71 4.15
CA ASN A 630 -1.34 -10.67 5.00
C ASN A 630 -2.08 -10.86 6.32
N ALA A 631 -2.47 -9.76 6.97
CA ALA A 631 -3.24 -9.80 8.20
C ALA A 631 -4.60 -10.51 8.01
N LEU A 632 -5.34 -10.16 6.96
CA LEU A 632 -6.64 -10.76 6.68
C LEU A 632 -6.58 -12.27 6.42
N VAL A 633 -5.56 -12.74 5.69
CA VAL A 633 -5.47 -14.13 5.22
C VAL A 633 -4.73 -15.04 6.21
N HIS A 634 -3.82 -14.50 7.01
CA HIS A 634 -3.03 -15.30 7.96
C HIS A 634 -3.97 -16.05 8.94
N LYS A 635 -3.74 -17.36 9.13
CA LYS A 635 -4.64 -18.24 9.92
C LYS A 635 -4.24 -18.40 11.39
N GLY A 636 -3.04 -17.96 11.77
CA GLY A 636 -2.52 -18.03 13.14
C GLY A 636 -2.67 -16.71 13.92
N GLY A 637 -2.53 -16.77 15.24
CA GLY A 637 -2.41 -15.58 16.11
C GLY A 637 -3.49 -14.50 15.87
N GLU A 638 -3.03 -13.31 15.49
CA GLU A 638 -3.84 -12.10 15.23
C GLU A 638 -4.48 -12.03 13.83
N GLY A 639 -4.24 -13.05 12.99
CA GLY A 639 -4.71 -13.09 11.61
C GLY A 639 -6.22 -13.31 11.48
N GLY A 640 -6.80 -12.75 10.41
CA GLY A 640 -8.24 -12.82 10.13
C GLY A 640 -8.72 -14.19 9.65
N GLY A 641 -7.86 -14.97 8.99
CA GLY A 641 -8.17 -16.30 8.48
C GLY A 641 -9.27 -16.36 7.41
N VAL A 642 -9.44 -15.30 6.62
CA VAL A 642 -10.51 -15.20 5.59
C VAL A 642 -10.25 -16.12 4.39
N ASP A 643 -11.31 -16.51 3.68
CA ASP A 643 -11.24 -17.45 2.56
C ASP A 643 -11.05 -16.75 1.21
N GLY A 644 -11.51 -15.51 1.07
CA GLY A 644 -11.41 -14.72 -0.15
C GLY A 644 -11.38 -13.22 0.10
N LEU A 645 -10.96 -12.49 -0.93
CA LEU A 645 -10.81 -11.04 -0.92
C LEU A 645 -11.57 -10.46 -2.12
N ILE A 646 -12.39 -9.45 -1.86
CA ILE A 646 -13.02 -8.62 -2.88
C ILE A 646 -12.23 -7.31 -2.96
N THR A 647 -11.69 -6.98 -4.14
CA THR A 647 -10.72 -5.88 -4.28
C THR A 647 -10.86 -5.08 -5.57
N ASP A 648 -10.61 -3.77 -5.47
CA ASP A 648 -10.46 -2.87 -6.61
C ASP A 648 -9.16 -3.15 -7.41
N PHE A 649 -8.19 -3.87 -6.83
CA PHE A 649 -6.84 -4.11 -7.36
C PHE A 649 -6.47 -5.61 -7.35
N PRO A 650 -7.02 -6.43 -8.28
CA PRO A 650 -6.77 -7.87 -8.29
C PRO A 650 -5.28 -8.24 -8.35
N GLY A 651 -4.45 -7.43 -9.01
CA GLY A 651 -3.01 -7.71 -9.17
C GLY A 651 -2.25 -7.74 -7.85
N THR A 652 -2.62 -6.90 -6.88
CA THR A 652 -2.03 -6.90 -5.54
C THR A 652 -2.37 -8.21 -4.82
N ALA A 653 -3.63 -8.60 -4.82
CA ALA A 653 -4.12 -9.80 -4.13
C ALA A 653 -3.61 -11.09 -4.79
N HIS A 654 -3.55 -11.14 -6.12
CA HIS A 654 -2.97 -12.25 -6.86
C HIS A 654 -1.48 -12.41 -6.57
N ARG A 655 -0.71 -11.31 -6.55
CA ARG A 655 0.71 -11.37 -6.20
C ARG A 655 0.93 -11.90 -4.78
N TYR A 656 0.05 -11.57 -3.84
CA TYR A 656 0.06 -12.20 -2.50
C TYR A 656 -0.13 -13.72 -2.58
N LYS A 657 -0.97 -14.26 -3.45
CA LYS A 657 -1.12 -15.73 -3.63
C LYS A 657 0.15 -16.42 -4.08
N LEU A 658 1.09 -15.70 -4.70
CA LEU A 658 2.32 -16.26 -5.26
C LEU A 658 3.50 -16.22 -4.26
N ASN A 659 3.38 -15.50 -3.14
CA ASN A 659 4.53 -15.23 -2.28
C ASN A 659 5.15 -16.50 -1.68
N SER A 660 6.48 -16.52 -1.57
CA SER A 660 7.23 -17.70 -1.11
C SER A 660 7.13 -17.95 0.39
N CYS A 661 6.59 -17.00 1.14
CA CYS A 661 6.45 -17.08 2.60
C CYS A 661 5.12 -17.67 3.06
N ARG A 662 4.21 -18.00 2.13
CA ARG A 662 2.99 -18.73 2.46
C ARG A 662 3.34 -20.08 3.06
N ASN A 663 2.57 -20.48 4.08
CA ASN A 663 2.63 -21.78 4.73
C ASN A 663 3.97 -22.08 5.46
N MET A 664 4.74 -21.05 5.83
CA MET A 664 5.98 -21.23 6.61
C MET A 664 5.75 -21.56 8.10
N GLY A 665 4.51 -21.41 8.61
CA GLY A 665 4.18 -21.69 10.01
C GLY A 665 5.05 -20.88 10.97
N ASP A 666 5.67 -21.52 11.95
CA ASP A 666 6.56 -20.87 12.93
C ASP A 666 7.83 -20.26 12.31
N LYS A 667 8.14 -20.58 11.05
CA LYS A 667 9.27 -19.98 10.30
C LYS A 667 8.87 -18.72 9.54
N THR A 668 7.60 -18.29 9.63
CA THR A 668 7.13 -17.07 8.97
C THR A 668 7.99 -15.88 9.47
N PRO A 669 8.64 -15.13 8.56
CA PRO A 669 9.42 -13.97 8.95
C PRO A 669 8.57 -12.93 9.70
N TYR A 670 9.19 -12.18 10.62
CA TYR A 670 8.47 -11.21 11.43
C TYR A 670 7.74 -10.14 10.60
N TYR A 671 8.36 -9.67 9.51
CA TYR A 671 7.73 -8.72 8.57
C TYR A 671 6.55 -9.32 7.80
N MET A 672 6.31 -10.63 7.87
CA MET A 672 5.12 -11.32 7.34
C MET A 672 4.16 -11.76 8.47
N LEU A 673 4.29 -11.24 9.69
CA LEU A 673 3.32 -11.48 10.75
C LEU A 673 2.23 -10.40 10.76
N PRO A 674 0.97 -10.75 11.11
CA PRO A 674 -0.08 -9.76 11.28
C PRO A 674 0.29 -8.75 12.38
N PRO A 675 -0.10 -7.46 12.24
CA PRO A 675 0.13 -6.48 13.29
C PRO A 675 -0.69 -6.84 14.54
N GLN A 676 -0.16 -6.52 15.71
CA GLN A 676 -0.88 -6.70 16.97
C GLN A 676 -2.04 -5.72 17.08
N ARG A 677 -3.26 -6.21 17.31
CA ARG A 677 -4.45 -5.37 17.53
C ARG A 677 -4.24 -4.43 18.72
N GLY A 678 -4.50 -3.14 18.52
CA GLY A 678 -4.26 -2.11 19.54
C GLY A 678 -2.78 -1.89 19.89
N GLY A 679 -1.85 -2.57 19.21
CA GLY A 679 -0.42 -2.46 19.48
C GLY A 679 0.05 -1.02 19.27
N LEU A 680 -0.33 -0.41 18.15
CA LEU A 680 0.05 0.97 17.84
C LEU A 680 -0.62 2.00 18.75
N VAL A 681 -1.89 1.77 19.12
CA VAL A 681 -2.59 2.60 20.12
C VAL A 681 -1.85 2.59 21.46
N GLY A 682 -1.31 1.44 21.86
CA GLY A 682 -0.52 1.29 23.08
C GLY A 682 0.79 2.09 23.10
N VAL A 683 1.26 2.59 21.95
CA VAL A 683 2.47 3.43 21.85
C VAL A 683 2.17 4.92 22.04
N ILE A 684 0.90 5.34 21.91
CA ILE A 684 0.50 6.74 22.06
C ILE A 684 0.60 7.15 23.54
N GLN A 685 1.51 8.08 23.85
CA GLN A 685 1.74 8.52 25.24
C GLN A 685 0.76 9.62 25.68
N ASP A 686 0.43 10.56 24.79
CA ASP A 686 -0.53 11.61 25.09
C ASP A 686 -1.95 11.04 25.11
N LYS A 687 -2.56 11.04 26.29
CA LYS A 687 -3.95 10.58 26.48
C LYS A 687 -4.96 11.39 25.69
N ALA A 688 -4.70 12.68 25.45
CA ALA A 688 -5.56 13.51 24.62
C ALA A 688 -5.47 13.15 23.12
N ALA A 689 -4.36 12.52 22.71
CA ALA A 689 -4.14 12.04 21.36
C ALA A 689 -4.62 10.59 21.14
N LEU A 690 -5.19 9.92 22.15
CA LEU A 690 -5.74 8.57 21.98
C LEU A 690 -7.00 8.58 21.08
N PRO A 691 -7.22 7.52 20.27
CA PRO A 691 -8.47 7.39 19.53
C PRO A 691 -9.66 7.31 20.50
N PRO A 692 -10.84 7.84 20.11
CA PRO A 692 -12.03 7.74 20.94
C PRO A 692 -12.38 6.26 21.16
N ALA A 693 -12.85 5.95 22.36
CA ALA A 693 -13.41 4.64 22.66
C ALA A 693 -14.65 4.40 21.79
N MET A 694 -14.74 3.23 21.20
CA MET A 694 -15.87 2.85 20.36
C MET A 694 -16.95 2.14 21.17
N ALA A 695 -18.20 2.35 20.76
CA ALA A 695 -19.28 1.48 21.19
C ALA A 695 -19.03 0.06 20.64
N PRO A 696 -19.38 -1.01 21.38
CA PRO A 696 -19.30 -2.35 20.83
C PRO A 696 -20.20 -2.47 19.61
N GLU A 697 -19.63 -2.95 18.50
CA GLU A 697 -20.41 -3.21 17.29
C GLU A 697 -21.55 -4.21 17.56
N PRO A 698 -22.67 -4.11 16.84
CA PRO A 698 -23.81 -4.99 17.03
C PRO A 698 -23.48 -6.44 16.66
N VAL A 699 -24.31 -7.36 17.16
CA VAL A 699 -24.31 -8.77 16.72
C VAL A 699 -25.40 -8.92 15.69
N LEU A 700 -25.11 -9.58 14.57
CA LEU A 700 -26.12 -9.87 13.54
C LEU A 700 -27.21 -10.79 14.11
N THR A 701 -28.45 -10.31 14.12
CA THR A 701 -29.63 -10.99 14.66
C THR A 701 -30.56 -11.52 13.56
N VAL A 702 -31.62 -12.23 13.96
CA VAL A 702 -32.58 -12.80 13.01
C VAL A 702 -33.34 -11.72 12.25
N SER A 703 -33.68 -10.59 12.90
CA SER A 703 -34.37 -9.48 12.22
C SER A 703 -33.53 -8.84 11.13
N ASP A 704 -32.21 -8.95 11.22
CA ASP A 704 -31.26 -8.36 10.27
C ASP A 704 -31.04 -9.29 9.06
N VAL A 705 -31.54 -10.53 9.13
CA VAL A 705 -31.41 -11.54 8.07
C VAL A 705 -32.77 -11.89 7.47
N ALA A 706 -33.83 -11.90 8.27
CA ALA A 706 -35.16 -12.32 7.85
C ALA A 706 -35.87 -11.19 7.11
N GLU A 707 -36.13 -11.41 5.82
CA GLU A 707 -36.89 -10.50 4.97
C GLU A 707 -38.22 -11.13 4.52
N PRO A 708 -39.25 -10.32 4.24
CA PRO A 708 -40.43 -10.79 3.54
C PRO A 708 -40.08 -11.32 2.14
N PRO A 709 -40.89 -12.22 1.55
CA PRO A 709 -40.70 -12.68 0.17
C PRO A 709 -40.68 -11.51 -0.82
N LEU A 710 -39.92 -11.67 -1.91
CA LEU A 710 -39.92 -10.68 -2.98
C LEU A 710 -41.34 -10.45 -3.52
N PRO A 711 -41.74 -9.19 -3.74
CA PRO A 711 -43.04 -8.84 -4.29
C PRO A 711 -43.18 -9.36 -5.74
N PRO A 712 -44.42 -9.64 -6.19
CA PRO A 712 -44.67 -9.96 -7.58
C PRO A 712 -44.41 -8.73 -8.47
N GLU A 713 -44.03 -8.97 -9.72
CA GLU A 713 -43.93 -7.91 -10.72
C GLU A 713 -45.30 -7.26 -10.93
N GLN A 714 -45.37 -5.93 -10.83
CA GLN A 714 -46.57 -5.20 -11.23
C GLN A 714 -46.65 -5.13 -12.76
N GLU A 715 -47.81 -5.44 -13.34
CA GLU A 715 -48.06 -5.18 -14.76
C GLU A 715 -47.85 -3.69 -15.05
N GLN A 716 -47.00 -3.38 -16.04
CA GLN A 716 -46.73 -2.00 -16.46
C GLN A 716 -48.04 -1.30 -16.87
N GLU A 717 -48.55 -0.38 -16.04
CA GLU A 717 -49.47 0.64 -16.56
C GLU A 717 -48.70 1.57 -17.51
N PRO A 718 -49.27 2.01 -18.66
CA PRO A 718 -48.52 2.69 -19.73
C PRO A 718 -47.94 4.08 -19.41
N SER A 719 -47.87 4.50 -18.15
CA SER A 719 -47.28 5.79 -17.76
C SER A 719 -47.04 5.87 -16.26
N LEU A 720 -45.95 5.28 -15.77
CA LEU A 720 -45.37 5.71 -14.49
C LEU A 720 -44.67 7.05 -14.72
N VAL A 721 -45.45 8.13 -14.63
CA VAL A 721 -44.91 9.45 -14.31
C VAL A 721 -44.49 9.36 -12.86
N PHE A 722 -43.21 9.13 -12.60
CA PHE A 722 -42.66 9.38 -11.26
C PHE A 722 -43.01 10.82 -10.89
N ASP A 723 -43.44 11.05 -9.65
CA ASP A 723 -43.68 12.41 -9.13
C ASP A 723 -42.30 13.07 -8.95
N PHE A 724 -41.69 13.47 -10.06
CA PHE A 724 -40.45 14.21 -10.12
C PHE A 724 -40.74 15.57 -9.50
N GLN A 725 -40.29 15.83 -8.27
CA GLN A 725 -40.20 17.20 -7.78
C GLN A 725 -39.10 17.92 -8.55
N PRO A 726 -39.42 18.79 -9.53
CA PRO A 726 -38.40 19.48 -10.32
C PRO A 726 -37.82 20.63 -9.49
N ARG A 727 -36.52 20.89 -9.59
CA ARG A 727 -35.97 22.16 -9.11
C ARG A 727 -36.28 23.28 -10.11
N HIS A 728 -36.58 24.47 -9.60
CA HIS A 728 -36.74 25.67 -10.42
C HIS A 728 -35.42 26.02 -11.14
N PRO A 729 -35.48 26.51 -12.40
CA PRO A 729 -34.28 26.74 -13.23
C PRO A 729 -33.25 27.71 -12.65
N GLU A 730 -33.62 28.55 -11.69
CA GLU A 730 -32.73 29.55 -11.08
C GLU A 730 -31.79 28.95 -10.00
N ASP A 731 -32.11 27.77 -9.46
CA ASP A 731 -31.29 27.12 -8.41
C ASP A 731 -30.16 26.23 -8.98
N ALA A 732 -30.21 25.91 -10.28
CA ALA A 732 -29.18 25.10 -10.95
C ALA A 732 -27.83 25.83 -11.04
N LEU A 733 -27.84 27.17 -11.08
CA LEU A 733 -26.62 28.00 -11.09
C LEU A 733 -25.99 28.17 -9.70
N ALA A 734 -26.77 28.03 -8.62
CA ALA A 734 -26.26 28.15 -7.25
C ALA A 734 -25.53 26.88 -6.78
N ALA A 735 -25.97 25.69 -7.21
CA ALA A 735 -25.32 24.43 -6.85
C ALA A 735 -23.94 24.21 -7.52
N PHE A 736 -23.70 24.82 -8.69
CA PHE A 736 -22.41 24.79 -9.37
C PHE A 736 -21.42 25.89 -8.90
N SER A 737 -21.87 26.88 -8.12
CA SER A 737 -21.03 27.96 -7.59
C SER A 737 -20.20 27.55 -6.35
N VAL A 738 -20.43 26.37 -5.76
CA VAL A 738 -19.68 25.89 -4.59
C VAL A 738 -18.41 25.11 -4.98
N LEU A 739 -18.21 24.82 -6.28
CA LEU A 739 -17.03 24.10 -6.79
C LEU A 739 -15.93 24.99 -7.42
N SER A 740 -15.95 26.32 -7.27
CA SER A 740 -14.88 27.20 -7.80
C SER A 740 -14.33 28.31 -6.89
N ARG A 741 -14.53 28.23 -5.57
CA ARG A 741 -13.92 29.21 -4.64
C ARG A 741 -13.07 28.56 -3.55
N SER A 742 -11.89 28.08 -3.92
CA SER A 742 -10.71 28.07 -3.05
C SER A 742 -9.72 29.10 -3.57
N LYS A 743 -9.98 30.38 -3.24
CA LYS A 743 -8.94 31.41 -3.29
C LYS A 743 -7.86 31.03 -2.29
N ILE A 744 -6.64 30.89 -2.78
CA ILE A 744 -5.41 31.03 -2.00
C ILE A 744 -5.42 32.43 -1.35
N PRO A 745 -5.28 32.58 -0.03
CA PRO A 745 -4.75 33.80 0.55
C PRO A 745 -3.24 33.64 0.67
N GLY A 746 -2.50 34.47 -0.06
CA GLY A 746 -1.05 34.54 0.04
C GLY A 746 -0.61 35.21 1.34
N SER A 747 0.38 34.60 1.99
CA SER A 747 1.59 35.22 2.54
C SER A 747 2.46 34.12 3.12
#